data_AF-A0A1I7BZT6-F1
#
_entry.id   AF-A0A1I7BZT6-F1
#
_cell.length_a   1.000
_cell.length_b   1.000
_cell.length_c   1.000
_cell.angle_alpha   90.00
_cell.angle_beta   90.00
_cell.angle_gamma   90.00
#
_symmetry.space_group_name_H-M   'P 1'
#
loop_
_entity.id
_entity.type
_entity.pdbx_description
1 polymer ?
#
loop_
_entity_poly.entity_id
_entity_poly.type
_entity_poly.pdbx_seq_one_letter_code
_entity_poly.pdbx_strand_id
1 'polypeptide(L)'
;MKIVSTNVFVGPNVWASFPVIRHVIDLGALEDWPSAKIGSDYIDALVAALPGLAEHGCSYREPGGFIRRLREDEGTWLGHVLEHCAIEVQNAAGTEVTFGRTRGTGVPGQYNMVYAYRQRDVGLEAGKLAMRLLMHLLPPAIRQQVEYDFDSDFDWEDELRSFVLRAQRKEFGPSTGSLVKAAVDRDIPWIRLNEGSLVQFGHGKYQQRIQATITSETKHIAVEISCDKEDTHNLLNDLGLPVPQQRMVYSASEAVRAARRIGHPVVIKPLDANHGRGVSINLNTDEEVEAGFAEAKEHSRSRAILVESFVTGFDHRMLVVNNKLVAVAKRVPGHVVGDGTHTISELVDIVNQDPRRGIGHEKVLTMLEIDNQAKRLIDEAGLTTDSVLPDGEVFYLRSTANLSTGGTAIDLTDVVHPDNRDMAERAIMAVGLDVGGVDFLIDDITESYKDIGGAIVEVNAAPGFRMHVAPSEGQPRDVSGAVIDMLFPPGRQTRIPIAAITGTNGKTTTSRMLAHIMKAGGKIVGMTSTDGVYVDGKLSVKGDMTGPKSAQIVLRDPAVDFAVMETARGGLVRSGLGYQRSNVAACLNVSADHLGLGGIETVEELAVVKRVVVESATETAVLNADDINCLKMADYADVDSIFYVTLNAAHSLVKEHIKTGGKAIVLEQGMNGDMLTIYDKGLHMPVLWSHLMPSTLEGKAMHNVQNAMFAAAMAYSFGVDLDNIRHGLRTFDTSYFQAPGRTNVFDEHPFKVILDYAHNPAAFGVMADMVERMDVAGRRMVVVSVPGDRRDQDVADAARILAGHFDRYICKADDNRRGRGEDEIPQMLRRELIANGVSEDAITVIPDEVSAVATALEMAEPGDLLMIFGDDSPRCWKQIIYFNAANQKKAAAEPAAQTVPVPFEEMFEADQALVRDERGVRLARDVSENAD
;
A
#
# COMPACT_ATOMS: atom_id res chain seq x y z
N MET A 1 -0.60 26.37 18.28
CA MET A 1 -0.96 25.06 17.70
C MET A 1 0.26 24.40 17.08
N LYS A 2 0.48 23.12 17.33
CA LYS A 2 1.60 22.33 16.77
C LYS A 2 1.21 20.88 16.51
N ILE A 3 1.89 20.23 15.57
CA ILE A 3 1.77 18.78 15.34
C ILE A 3 2.70 18.06 16.32
N VAL A 4 2.12 17.26 17.22
CA VAL A 4 2.83 16.44 18.23
C VAL A 4 3.37 15.17 17.60
N SER A 5 2.57 14.49 16.77
CA SER A 5 2.99 13.28 16.08
C SER A 5 2.22 13.08 14.77
N THR A 6 2.81 12.30 13.86
CA THR A 6 2.24 12.01 12.55
C THR A 6 2.29 10.51 12.28
N ASN A 7 1.15 9.93 11.90
CA ASN A 7 1.06 8.59 11.33
C ASN A 7 0.59 8.69 9.88
N VAL A 8 1.22 7.91 9.00
CA VAL A 8 0.78 7.76 7.61
C VAL A 8 0.34 6.31 7.43
N PHE A 9 -0.96 6.11 7.25
CA PHE A 9 -1.56 4.81 7.02
C PHE A 9 -1.65 4.55 5.53
N VAL A 10 -1.06 3.44 5.05
CA VAL A 10 -0.92 3.15 3.62
C VAL A 10 -1.97 2.20 3.07
N GLY A 11 -2.91 1.77 3.92
CA GLY A 11 -3.99 0.85 3.61
C GLY A 11 -5.02 0.83 4.76
N PRO A 12 -5.86 -0.21 4.85
CA PRO A 12 -6.83 -0.36 5.93
C PRO A 12 -6.19 -0.18 7.31
N ASN A 13 -6.87 0.57 8.16
CA ASN A 13 -6.40 1.00 9.47
C ASN A 13 -7.60 1.28 10.39
N VAL A 14 -7.33 1.66 11.64
CA VAL A 14 -8.36 1.86 12.67
C VAL A 14 -9.30 3.04 12.39
N TRP A 15 -8.95 3.94 11.47
CA TRP A 15 -9.74 5.12 11.13
C TRP A 15 -10.54 4.95 9.84
N ALA A 16 -9.99 4.21 8.87
CA ALA A 16 -10.58 4.01 7.55
C ALA A 16 -10.06 2.72 6.88
N SER A 17 -10.83 2.21 5.92
CA SER A 17 -10.41 1.08 5.06
C SER A 17 -9.42 1.49 3.95
N PHE A 18 -9.07 2.77 3.85
CA PHE A 18 -8.21 3.35 2.83
C PHE A 18 -7.11 4.23 3.45
N PRO A 19 -6.09 4.65 2.67
CA PRO A 19 -4.98 5.45 3.18
C PRO A 19 -5.42 6.80 3.77
N VAL A 20 -4.92 7.10 4.97
CA VAL A 20 -5.16 8.38 5.67
C VAL A 20 -3.90 8.86 6.38
N ILE A 21 -3.79 10.17 6.57
CA ILE A 21 -2.81 10.78 7.46
C ILE A 21 -3.51 11.10 8.77
N ARG A 22 -2.87 10.77 9.90
CA ARG A 22 -3.27 11.23 11.22
C ARG A 22 -2.19 12.17 11.75
N HIS A 23 -2.59 13.37 12.13
CA HIS A 23 -1.82 14.23 13.01
C HIS A 23 -2.42 14.20 14.41
N VAL A 24 -1.58 14.00 15.42
CA VAL A 24 -1.93 14.44 16.77
C VAL A 24 -1.55 15.91 16.86
N ILE A 25 -2.54 16.77 17.02
CA ILE A 25 -2.36 18.22 17.10
C ILE A 25 -2.61 18.68 18.53
N ASP A 26 -1.83 19.65 18.98
CA ASP A 26 -1.98 20.34 20.26
C ASP A 26 -2.30 21.80 19.95
N LEU A 27 -3.51 22.24 20.33
CA LEU A 27 -3.98 23.60 20.08
C LEU A 27 -3.29 24.62 20.98
N GLY A 28 -2.82 24.21 22.16
CA GLY A 28 -2.30 25.11 23.20
C GLY A 28 -3.35 26.15 23.60
N ALA A 29 -2.96 27.43 23.64
CA ALA A 29 -3.87 28.53 23.97
C ALA A 29 -5.09 28.63 23.03
N LEU A 30 -5.02 28.07 21.81
CA LEU A 30 -6.12 28.09 20.86
C LEU A 30 -7.28 27.14 21.21
N GLU A 31 -7.12 26.30 22.23
CA GLU A 31 -8.24 25.50 22.76
C GLU A 31 -9.39 26.39 23.26
N ASP A 32 -9.06 27.57 23.80
CA ASP A 32 -10.02 28.56 24.28
C ASP A 32 -10.62 29.44 23.17
N TRP A 33 -10.27 29.19 21.91
CA TRP A 33 -10.64 30.01 20.75
C TRP A 33 -11.29 29.17 19.64
N PRO A 34 -12.51 28.65 19.83
CA PRO A 34 -13.26 28.05 18.73
C PRO A 34 -13.64 29.11 17.68
N SER A 35 -13.92 28.67 16.45
CA SER A 35 -14.00 29.53 15.26
C SER A 35 -14.93 30.74 15.41
N ALA A 36 -16.12 30.58 16.01
CA ALA A 36 -17.05 31.68 16.18
C ALA A 36 -16.54 32.74 17.17
N LYS A 37 -15.76 32.32 18.18
CA LYS A 37 -15.11 33.20 19.16
C LYS A 37 -13.90 33.94 18.58
N ILE A 38 -13.22 33.36 17.59
CA ILE A 38 -12.14 34.06 16.85
C ILE A 38 -12.73 35.25 16.08
N GLY A 39 -13.91 35.08 15.48
CA GLY A 39 -14.69 36.16 14.86
C GLY A 39 -15.04 35.92 13.38
N SER A 40 -16.05 36.63 12.88
CA SER A 40 -16.52 36.52 11.49
C SER A 40 -15.44 36.87 10.47
N ASP A 41 -14.62 37.89 10.74
CA ASP A 41 -13.58 38.35 9.82
C ASP A 41 -12.54 37.26 9.55
N TYR A 42 -12.23 36.43 10.56
CA TYR A 42 -11.35 35.27 10.40
C TYR A 42 -11.97 34.20 9.50
N ILE A 43 -13.25 33.91 9.70
CA ILE A 43 -14.00 32.92 8.91
C ILE A 43 -14.11 33.39 7.45
N ASP A 44 -14.42 34.67 7.23
CA ASP A 44 -14.58 35.23 5.88
C ASP A 44 -13.24 35.26 5.13
N ALA A 45 -12.15 35.61 5.80
CA ALA A 45 -10.81 35.52 5.22
C ALA A 45 -10.40 34.08 4.88
N LEU A 46 -10.79 33.10 5.72
CA LEU A 46 -10.54 31.68 5.44
C LEU A 46 -11.31 31.20 4.21
N VAL A 47 -12.60 31.53 4.10
CA VAL A 47 -13.42 31.16 2.95
C VAL A 47 -12.94 31.86 1.67
N ALA A 48 -12.48 33.11 1.77
CA ALA A 48 -11.86 33.80 0.63
C ALA A 48 -10.56 33.12 0.17
N ALA A 49 -9.73 32.66 1.11
CA ALA A 49 -8.48 31.96 0.82
C ALA A 49 -8.71 30.55 0.22
N LEU A 50 -9.74 29.85 0.68
CA LEU A 50 -10.10 28.48 0.27
C LEU A 50 -11.61 28.40 -0.08
N PRO A 51 -12.01 28.89 -1.26
CA PRO A 51 -13.42 29.00 -1.63
C PRO A 51 -14.15 27.65 -1.71
N GLY A 52 -13.45 26.54 -2.04
CA GLY A 52 -14.06 25.22 -2.09
C GLY A 52 -14.53 24.67 -0.74
N LEU A 53 -14.13 25.29 0.39
CA LEU A 53 -14.72 25.00 1.71
C LEU A 53 -16.25 25.20 1.74
N ALA A 54 -16.79 26.02 0.83
CA ALA A 54 -18.24 26.19 0.67
C ALA A 54 -18.95 24.90 0.25
N GLU A 55 -18.27 23.94 -0.40
CA GLU A 55 -18.85 22.65 -0.81
C GLU A 55 -18.73 21.58 0.28
N HIS A 56 -18.00 21.85 1.37
CA HIS A 56 -17.77 20.85 2.42
C HIS A 56 -19.02 20.68 3.31
N GLY A 57 -19.51 19.44 3.41
CA GLY A 57 -20.74 19.15 4.15
C GLY A 57 -20.60 18.94 5.66
N CYS A 58 -19.42 18.55 6.15
CA CYS A 58 -19.20 18.26 7.58
C CYS A 58 -20.28 17.31 8.16
N SER A 59 -20.77 17.55 9.37
CA SER A 59 -21.84 16.79 10.03
C SER A 59 -23.20 16.91 9.32
N TYR A 60 -23.44 18.00 8.59
CA TYR A 60 -24.71 18.25 7.89
C TYR A 60 -24.83 17.50 6.57
N ARG A 61 -23.70 17.01 6.02
CA ARG A 61 -23.62 16.23 4.76
C ARG A 61 -24.25 16.93 3.54
N GLU A 62 -24.34 18.25 3.58
CA GLU A 62 -24.87 19.10 2.51
C GLU A 62 -23.90 20.26 2.20
N PRO A 63 -23.78 20.74 0.95
CA PRO A 63 -22.96 21.91 0.64
C PRO A 63 -23.24 23.10 1.57
N GLY A 64 -22.19 23.76 2.04
CA GLY A 64 -22.25 24.86 3.01
C GLY A 64 -22.32 24.42 4.47
N GLY A 65 -22.46 23.12 4.75
CA GLY A 65 -22.56 22.59 6.10
C GLY A 65 -21.35 22.91 6.99
N PHE A 66 -20.14 22.90 6.45
CA PHE A 66 -18.94 23.28 7.19
C PHE A 66 -18.92 24.78 7.55
N ILE A 67 -19.28 25.64 6.60
CA ILE A 67 -19.34 27.10 6.82
C ILE A 67 -20.37 27.45 7.90
N ARG A 68 -21.51 26.76 7.86
CA ARG A 68 -22.54 26.84 8.89
C ARG A 68 -21.96 26.45 10.26
N ARG A 69 -21.24 25.33 10.35
CA ARG A 69 -20.59 24.87 11.59
C ARG A 69 -19.52 25.83 12.13
N LEU A 70 -18.83 26.58 11.26
CA LEU A 70 -17.86 27.59 11.69
C LEU A 70 -18.52 28.77 12.42
N ARG A 71 -19.77 29.10 12.07
CA ARG A 71 -20.48 30.31 12.50
C ARG A 71 -21.55 30.08 13.57
N GLU A 72 -22.16 28.91 13.61
CA GLU A 72 -23.22 28.58 14.58
C GLU A 72 -22.66 28.23 15.97
N ASP A 73 -23.47 28.47 17.00
CA ASP A 73 -23.16 28.21 18.41
C ASP A 73 -21.81 28.83 18.84
N GLU A 74 -20.92 28.03 19.43
CA GLU A 74 -19.55 28.44 19.76
C GLU A 74 -18.58 28.25 18.58
N GLY A 75 -19.06 27.74 17.44
CA GLY A 75 -18.26 27.34 16.29
C GLY A 75 -17.63 25.96 16.47
N THR A 76 -16.43 25.77 15.93
CA THR A 76 -15.66 24.53 16.07
C THR A 76 -14.17 24.79 16.32
N TRP A 77 -13.48 23.82 16.90
CA TRP A 77 -12.06 23.95 17.24
C TRP A 77 -11.18 23.92 16.00
N LEU A 78 -10.07 24.66 16.05
CA LEU A 78 -9.14 24.79 14.92
C LEU A 78 -8.55 23.46 14.45
N GLY A 79 -8.57 22.42 15.28
CA GLY A 79 -8.18 21.08 14.85
C GLY A 79 -9.09 20.49 13.77
N HIS A 80 -10.40 20.69 13.93
CA HIS A 80 -11.39 20.28 12.94
C HIS A 80 -11.40 21.23 11.72
N VAL A 81 -11.10 22.52 11.93
CA VAL A 81 -10.91 23.46 10.81
C VAL A 81 -9.70 23.08 9.95
N LEU A 82 -8.59 22.69 10.59
CA LEU A 82 -7.37 22.26 9.91
C LEU A 82 -7.60 21.01 9.06
N GLU A 83 -8.43 20.08 9.51
CA GLU A 83 -8.82 18.90 8.72
C GLU A 83 -9.44 19.29 7.37
N HIS A 84 -10.48 20.13 7.42
CA HIS A 84 -11.18 20.59 6.21
C HIS A 84 -10.26 21.40 5.29
N CYS A 85 -9.38 22.23 5.87
CA CYS A 85 -8.40 22.99 5.09
C CYS A 85 -7.34 22.09 4.45
N ALA A 86 -6.87 21.05 5.13
CA ALA A 86 -5.92 20.09 4.57
C ALA A 86 -6.52 19.28 3.42
N ILE A 87 -7.82 18.98 3.48
CA ILE A 87 -8.57 18.38 2.38
C ILE A 87 -8.69 19.35 1.21
N GLU A 88 -9.10 20.60 1.47
CA GLU A 88 -9.33 21.58 0.40
C GLU A 88 -8.03 22.03 -0.29
N VAL A 89 -6.92 22.17 0.43
CA VAL A 89 -5.60 22.46 -0.17
C VAL A 89 -5.18 21.35 -1.14
N GLN A 90 -5.50 20.08 -0.84
CA GLN A 90 -5.26 18.97 -1.78
C GLN A 90 -6.18 19.07 -3.01
N ASN A 91 -7.46 19.36 -2.81
CA ASN A 91 -8.43 19.51 -3.91
C ASN A 91 -8.05 20.67 -4.84
N ALA A 92 -7.58 21.80 -4.29
CA ALA A 92 -7.07 22.93 -5.04
C ALA A 92 -5.83 22.59 -5.90
N ALA A 93 -5.09 21.53 -5.54
CA ALA A 93 -3.98 21.01 -6.36
C ALA A 93 -4.39 19.92 -7.36
N GLY A 94 -5.69 19.59 -7.46
CA GLY A 94 -6.24 18.56 -8.34
C GLY A 94 -6.33 17.16 -7.72
N THR A 95 -5.95 17.00 -6.43
CA THR A 95 -6.07 15.73 -5.73
C THR A 95 -7.46 15.58 -5.13
N GLU A 96 -8.34 14.80 -5.74
CA GLU A 96 -9.70 14.55 -5.22
C GLU A 96 -9.70 13.71 -3.91
N VAL A 97 -9.93 14.37 -2.78
CA VAL A 97 -10.11 13.75 -1.45
C VAL A 97 -11.25 14.42 -0.68
N THR A 98 -11.96 13.65 0.13
CA THR A 98 -13.17 14.15 0.84
C THR A 98 -13.30 13.68 2.28
N PHE A 99 -12.57 12.64 2.70
CA PHE A 99 -12.69 12.07 4.04
C PHE A 99 -11.84 12.83 5.06
N GLY A 100 -12.47 13.18 6.18
CA GLY A 100 -11.82 13.72 7.36
C GLY A 100 -12.53 13.24 8.64
N ARG A 101 -11.78 13.16 9.74
CA ARG A 101 -12.30 12.86 11.08
C ARG A 101 -11.37 13.43 12.16
N THR A 102 -11.93 14.27 13.03
CA THR A 102 -11.23 14.84 14.19
C THR A 102 -11.87 14.41 15.50
N ARG A 103 -11.10 13.80 16.41
CA ARG A 103 -11.57 13.36 17.74
C ARG A 103 -10.53 13.68 18.82
N GLY A 104 -10.96 13.97 20.04
CA GLY A 104 -10.05 14.21 21.17
C GLY A 104 -9.17 12.99 21.47
N THR A 105 -8.01 13.22 22.08
CA THR A 105 -7.09 12.16 22.53
C THR A 105 -7.34 11.71 23.97
N GLY A 106 -8.23 12.40 24.69
CA GLY A 106 -8.37 12.30 26.15
C GLY A 106 -7.54 13.33 26.92
N VAL A 107 -6.53 13.93 26.28
CA VAL A 107 -5.78 15.08 26.82
C VAL A 107 -6.44 16.38 26.34
N PRO A 108 -6.83 17.30 27.23
CA PRO A 108 -7.38 18.60 26.85
C PRO A 108 -6.49 19.36 25.86
N GLY A 109 -7.08 19.97 24.83
CA GLY A 109 -6.33 20.66 23.77
C GLY A 109 -5.67 19.75 22.72
N GLN A 110 -5.70 18.42 22.89
CA GLN A 110 -5.08 17.48 21.95
C GLN A 110 -6.09 16.65 21.17
N TYR A 111 -5.94 16.64 19.85
CA TYR A 111 -6.86 15.98 18.92
C TYR A 111 -6.14 15.06 17.94
N ASN A 112 -6.78 13.94 17.62
CA ASN A 112 -6.50 13.09 16.47
C ASN A 112 -7.20 13.69 15.26
N MET A 113 -6.45 14.39 14.41
CA MET A 113 -6.94 14.92 13.14
C MET A 113 -6.57 13.98 12.01
N VAL A 114 -7.56 13.36 11.38
CA VAL A 114 -7.38 12.33 10.34
C VAL A 114 -7.97 12.83 9.03
N TYR A 115 -7.26 12.68 7.92
CA TYR A 115 -7.75 13.04 6.59
C TYR A 115 -7.19 12.12 5.50
N ALA A 116 -7.96 11.91 4.44
CA ALA A 116 -7.54 11.12 3.29
C ALA A 116 -6.45 11.82 2.47
N TYR A 117 -5.64 11.00 1.80
CA TYR A 117 -4.65 11.45 0.84
C TYR A 117 -4.54 10.45 -0.32
N ARG A 118 -4.15 10.92 -1.51
CA ARG A 118 -3.77 10.04 -2.64
C ARG A 118 -2.26 9.91 -2.77
N GLN A 119 -1.54 11.03 -2.65
CA GLN A 119 -0.08 11.05 -2.68
C GLN A 119 0.47 11.52 -1.33
N ARG A 120 1.36 10.71 -0.73
CA ARG A 120 1.83 10.90 0.66
C ARG A 120 2.42 12.29 0.90
N ASP A 121 3.34 12.70 0.04
CA ASP A 121 4.04 13.97 0.21
C ASP A 121 3.09 15.16 0.02
N VAL A 122 2.15 15.06 -0.92
CA VAL A 122 1.14 16.09 -1.18
C VAL A 122 0.24 16.27 0.04
N GLY A 123 -0.27 15.17 0.62
CA GLY A 123 -1.11 15.23 1.82
C GLY A 123 -0.38 15.81 3.04
N LEU A 124 0.87 15.40 3.29
CA LEU A 124 1.67 15.91 4.41
C LEU A 124 1.97 17.41 4.26
N GLU A 125 2.33 17.85 3.06
CA GLU A 125 2.61 19.26 2.79
C GLU A 125 1.33 20.10 2.80
N ALA A 126 0.19 19.55 2.34
CA ALA A 126 -1.12 20.21 2.43
C ALA A 126 -1.51 20.47 3.89
N GLY A 127 -1.36 19.48 4.77
CA GLY A 127 -1.62 19.64 6.21
C GLY A 127 -0.76 20.74 6.85
N LYS A 128 0.53 20.83 6.47
CA LYS A 128 1.42 21.90 6.94
C LYS A 128 1.03 23.27 6.40
N LEU A 129 0.72 23.36 5.10
CA LEU A 129 0.34 24.61 4.45
C LEU A 129 -1.00 25.14 4.99
N ALA A 130 -1.99 24.26 5.17
CA ALA A 130 -3.25 24.57 5.81
C ALA A 130 -3.03 25.09 7.24
N MET A 131 -2.13 24.48 8.02
CA MET A 131 -1.79 24.96 9.35
C MET A 131 -1.15 26.36 9.30
N ARG A 132 -0.23 26.61 8.36
CA ARG A 132 0.38 27.93 8.15
C ARG A 132 -0.68 28.99 7.83
N LEU A 133 -1.62 28.69 6.93
CA LEU A 133 -2.74 29.59 6.59
C LEU A 133 -3.56 29.93 7.84
N LEU A 134 -4.03 28.92 8.58
CA LEU A 134 -4.86 29.14 9.75
C LEU A 134 -4.19 30.01 10.81
N MET A 135 -2.87 29.82 11.03
CA MET A 135 -2.10 30.64 11.96
C MET A 135 -1.96 32.08 11.46
N HIS A 136 -1.64 32.30 10.17
CA HIS A 136 -1.48 33.64 9.61
C HIS A 136 -2.80 34.41 9.42
N LEU A 137 -3.95 33.74 9.47
CA LEU A 137 -5.25 34.41 9.50
C LEU A 137 -5.67 34.89 10.89
N LEU A 138 -5.03 34.42 11.98
CA LEU A 138 -5.42 34.78 13.34
C LEU A 138 -5.42 36.31 13.56
N PRO A 139 -6.38 36.86 14.29
CA PRO A 139 -6.35 38.27 14.71
C PRO A 139 -5.10 38.61 15.54
N PRO A 140 -4.54 39.83 15.45
CA PRO A 140 -3.33 40.23 16.18
C PRO A 140 -3.39 39.98 17.69
N ALA A 141 -4.56 40.15 18.31
CA ALA A 141 -4.77 39.91 19.75
C ALA A 141 -4.59 38.44 20.15
N ILE A 142 -4.88 37.50 19.24
CA ILE A 142 -4.71 36.06 19.47
C ILE A 142 -3.28 35.63 19.10
N ARG A 143 -2.67 36.24 18.07
CA ARG A 143 -1.26 35.95 17.69
C ARG A 143 -0.28 36.14 18.85
N GLN A 144 -0.53 37.11 19.73
CA GLN A 144 0.31 37.36 20.91
C GLN A 144 0.17 36.29 22.00
N GLN A 145 -0.85 35.44 21.95
CA GLN A 145 -1.13 34.39 22.94
C GLN A 145 -0.59 33.02 22.52
N VAL A 146 -0.09 32.89 21.29
CA VAL A 146 0.37 31.61 20.73
C VAL A 146 1.88 31.61 20.54
N GLU A 147 2.50 30.49 20.88
CA GLU A 147 3.91 30.22 20.57
C GLU A 147 4.00 29.69 19.13
N TYR A 148 4.18 30.62 18.17
CA TYR A 148 4.29 30.32 16.75
C TYR A 148 5.21 31.34 16.06
N ASP A 149 6.07 30.87 15.17
CA ASP A 149 6.97 31.71 14.38
C ASP A 149 6.24 32.20 13.13
N PHE A 150 5.87 33.49 13.13
CA PHE A 150 5.13 34.12 12.04
C PHE A 150 6.09 34.67 10.99
N ASP A 151 5.88 34.28 9.74
CA ASP A 151 6.65 34.75 8.60
C ASP A 151 6.10 36.10 8.12
N SER A 152 6.94 37.13 8.10
CA SER A 152 6.53 38.47 7.66
C SER A 152 6.23 38.54 6.17
N ASP A 153 6.79 37.61 5.39
CA ASP A 153 6.73 37.60 3.94
C ASP A 153 5.71 36.55 3.44
N PHE A 154 4.85 36.04 4.33
CA PHE A 154 3.81 35.07 3.97
C PHE A 154 2.77 35.68 3.04
N ASP A 155 2.76 35.19 1.80
CA ASP A 155 1.72 35.44 0.81
C ASP A 155 0.98 34.14 0.48
N TRP A 156 -0.33 34.13 0.70
CA TRP A 156 -1.14 32.92 0.52
C TRP A 156 -1.21 32.48 -0.95
N GLU A 157 -1.37 33.42 -1.88
CA GLU A 157 -1.55 33.12 -3.30
C GLU A 157 -0.27 32.51 -3.90
N ASP A 158 0.89 33.08 -3.55
CA ASP A 158 2.20 32.57 -3.97
C ASP A 158 2.52 31.20 -3.34
N GLU A 159 2.22 31.02 -2.05
CA GLU A 159 2.41 29.74 -1.35
C GLU A 159 1.52 28.63 -1.93
N LEU A 160 0.24 28.92 -2.18
CA LEU A 160 -0.69 27.98 -2.80
C LEU A 160 -0.24 27.66 -4.23
N ARG A 161 0.12 28.65 -5.05
CA ARG A 161 0.63 28.43 -6.42
C ARG A 161 1.89 27.57 -6.42
N SER A 162 2.84 27.85 -5.53
CA SER A 162 4.06 27.06 -5.35
C SER A 162 3.74 25.63 -4.92
N PHE A 163 2.76 25.44 -4.03
CA PHE A 163 2.29 24.12 -3.62
C PHE A 163 1.66 23.35 -4.78
N VAL A 164 0.74 23.94 -5.55
CA VAL A 164 0.08 23.30 -6.71
C VAL A 164 1.13 22.82 -7.72
N LEU A 165 2.11 23.68 -8.07
CA LEU A 165 3.18 23.31 -9.00
C LEU A 165 4.07 22.17 -8.48
N ARG A 166 4.33 22.12 -7.17
CA ARG A 166 5.09 21.02 -6.54
C ARG A 166 4.27 19.73 -6.47
N ALA A 167 2.99 19.83 -6.15
CA ALA A 167 2.07 18.70 -6.05
C ALA A 167 1.93 17.98 -7.41
N GLN A 168 1.71 18.74 -8.49
CA GLN A 168 1.60 18.18 -9.85
C GLN A 168 2.84 17.40 -10.29
N ARG A 169 4.06 17.81 -9.87
CA ARG A 169 5.29 17.06 -10.17
C ARG A 169 5.36 15.70 -9.47
N LYS A 170 4.62 15.54 -8.35
CA LYS A 170 4.55 14.31 -7.56
C LYS A 170 3.39 13.42 -7.97
N GLU A 171 2.36 13.96 -8.63
CA GLU A 171 1.26 13.18 -9.18
C GLU A 171 1.67 12.37 -10.42
N PHE A 172 0.77 11.50 -10.88
CA PHE A 172 0.97 10.84 -12.15
C PHE A 172 0.58 11.79 -13.29
N GLY A 173 1.39 11.79 -14.35
CA GLY A 173 0.96 12.43 -15.61
C GLY A 173 -0.32 11.79 -16.16
N PRO A 174 -1.06 12.50 -17.02
CA PRO A 174 -2.40 12.10 -17.46
C PRO A 174 -2.46 10.69 -18.07
N SER A 175 -1.43 10.29 -18.82
CA SER A 175 -1.36 8.94 -19.40
C SER A 175 -1.29 7.85 -18.32
N THR A 176 -0.31 7.93 -17.42
CA THR A 176 -0.17 6.94 -16.33
C THR A 176 -1.35 6.98 -15.36
N GLY A 177 -1.86 8.18 -15.03
CA GLY A 177 -3.04 8.34 -14.19
C GLY A 177 -4.27 7.63 -14.78
N SER A 178 -4.50 7.76 -16.09
CA SER A 178 -5.60 7.07 -16.77
C SER A 178 -5.45 5.54 -16.79
N LEU A 179 -4.21 5.02 -16.91
CA LEU A 179 -3.92 3.58 -16.81
C LEU A 179 -4.18 3.05 -15.40
N VAL A 180 -3.77 3.80 -14.37
CA VAL A 180 -4.06 3.45 -12.97
C VAL A 180 -5.57 3.45 -12.70
N LYS A 181 -6.30 4.45 -13.22
CA LYS A 181 -7.77 4.50 -13.11
C LYS A 181 -8.42 3.28 -13.78
N ALA A 182 -8.04 2.99 -15.02
CA ALA A 182 -8.57 1.82 -15.75
C ALA A 182 -8.27 0.49 -15.05
N ALA A 183 -7.13 0.37 -14.36
CA ALA A 183 -6.80 -0.78 -13.52
C ALA A 183 -7.66 -0.87 -12.26
N VAL A 184 -7.87 0.26 -11.56
CA VAL A 184 -8.75 0.34 -10.37
C VAL A 184 -10.19 -0.03 -10.73
N ASP A 185 -10.72 0.49 -11.85
CA ASP A 185 -12.07 0.19 -12.34
C ASP A 185 -12.25 -1.32 -12.65
N ARG A 186 -11.16 -2.03 -12.92
CA ARG A 186 -11.10 -3.50 -13.15
C ARG A 186 -10.69 -4.30 -11.91
N ASP A 187 -10.62 -3.68 -10.73
CA ASP A 187 -10.18 -4.29 -9.47
C ASP A 187 -8.77 -4.93 -9.53
N ILE A 188 -7.88 -4.31 -10.31
CA ILE A 188 -6.47 -4.68 -10.42
C ILE A 188 -5.67 -3.85 -9.42
N PRO A 189 -4.93 -4.48 -8.48
CA PRO A 189 -4.13 -3.73 -7.54
C PRO A 189 -2.95 -3.07 -8.25
N TRP A 190 -2.46 -1.97 -7.69
CA TRP A 190 -1.29 -1.28 -8.21
C TRP A 190 -0.39 -0.77 -7.09
N ILE A 191 0.90 -0.63 -7.41
CA ILE A 191 1.95 -0.13 -6.51
C ILE A 191 2.84 0.83 -7.32
N ARG A 192 3.03 2.06 -6.84
CA ARG A 192 4.03 2.98 -7.41
C ARG A 192 5.42 2.57 -6.98
N LEU A 193 6.34 2.39 -7.94
CA LEU A 193 7.68 1.86 -7.68
C LEU A 193 8.77 2.95 -7.57
N ASN A 194 8.52 4.16 -8.07
CA ASN A 194 9.44 5.29 -7.99
C ASN A 194 8.70 6.64 -7.88
N GLU A 195 9.44 7.75 -7.83
CA GLU A 195 8.85 9.09 -7.84
C GLU A 195 8.27 9.50 -9.22
N GLY A 196 8.60 8.76 -10.28
CA GLY A 196 8.10 8.97 -11.64
C GLY A 196 6.86 8.14 -11.96
N SER A 197 6.78 7.69 -13.22
CA SER A 197 5.66 6.95 -13.80
C SER A 197 5.82 5.42 -13.77
N LEU A 198 6.77 4.89 -12.99
CA LEU A 198 6.97 3.44 -12.89
C LEU A 198 5.92 2.86 -11.92
N VAL A 199 5.03 2.03 -12.47
CA VAL A 199 3.92 1.42 -11.74
C VAL A 199 3.94 -0.09 -11.96
N GLN A 200 3.69 -0.83 -10.88
CA GLN A 200 3.37 -2.25 -10.93
C GLN A 200 1.85 -2.40 -10.85
N PHE A 201 1.27 -3.18 -11.75
CA PHE A 201 -0.08 -3.73 -11.65
C PHE A 201 -0.01 -5.19 -11.23
N GLY A 202 -0.98 -5.67 -10.47
CA GLY A 202 -1.02 -7.04 -9.98
C GLY A 202 0.01 -7.35 -8.87
N HIS A 203 -0.12 -8.53 -8.28
CA HIS A 203 0.75 -9.00 -7.19
C HIS A 203 1.51 -10.28 -7.56
N GLY A 204 2.66 -10.47 -6.93
CA GLY A 204 3.44 -11.71 -7.00
C GLY A 204 3.79 -12.08 -8.45
N LYS A 205 3.58 -13.36 -8.79
CA LYS A 205 3.76 -13.87 -10.16
C LYS A 205 2.83 -13.30 -11.23
N TYR A 206 1.75 -12.63 -10.84
CA TYR A 206 0.79 -12.01 -11.77
C TYR A 206 1.12 -10.56 -12.10
N GLN A 207 2.20 -10.02 -11.53
CA GLN A 207 2.53 -8.63 -11.72
C GLN A 207 2.90 -8.29 -13.17
N GLN A 208 2.52 -7.09 -13.60
CA GLN A 208 2.98 -6.45 -14.83
C GLN A 208 3.48 -5.04 -14.46
N ARG A 209 4.43 -4.50 -15.21
CA ARG A 209 4.96 -3.15 -14.96
C ARG A 209 4.82 -2.27 -16.18
N ILE A 210 4.58 -0.99 -15.91
CA ILE A 210 4.58 0.07 -16.92
C ILE A 210 5.49 1.20 -16.49
N GLN A 211 6.04 1.92 -17.47
CA GLN A 211 6.65 3.22 -17.27
C GLN A 211 6.08 4.18 -18.32
N ALA A 212 5.38 5.21 -17.87
CA ALA A 212 4.51 6.03 -18.74
C ALA A 212 3.44 5.15 -19.42
N THR A 213 3.59 4.87 -20.72
CA THR A 213 2.74 3.97 -21.51
C THR A 213 3.50 2.77 -22.08
N ILE A 214 4.82 2.68 -21.83
CA ILE A 214 5.64 1.50 -22.16
C ILE A 214 5.30 0.39 -21.17
N THR A 215 5.09 -0.83 -21.66
CA THR A 215 4.69 -1.97 -20.83
C THR A 215 5.81 -3.00 -20.69
N SER A 216 5.59 -4.02 -19.86
CA SER A 216 6.53 -5.15 -19.72
C SER A 216 6.57 -6.06 -20.96
N GLU A 217 5.59 -5.95 -21.85
CA GLU A 217 5.55 -6.67 -23.12
C GLU A 217 6.29 -5.91 -24.24
N THR A 218 6.58 -4.61 -24.05
CA THR A 218 7.34 -3.81 -25.01
C THR A 218 8.77 -4.30 -25.11
N LYS A 219 9.18 -4.75 -26.29
CA LYS A 219 10.56 -5.22 -26.53
C LYS A 219 11.52 -4.03 -26.56
N HIS A 220 12.63 -4.12 -25.83
CA HIS A 220 13.64 -3.05 -25.76
C HIS A 220 14.12 -2.59 -27.15
N ILE A 221 14.40 -3.54 -28.05
CA ILE A 221 14.84 -3.24 -29.41
C ILE A 221 13.81 -2.42 -30.20
N ALA A 222 12.51 -2.60 -29.95
CA ALA A 222 11.46 -1.82 -30.60
C ALA A 222 11.46 -0.37 -30.12
N VAL A 223 11.77 -0.14 -28.83
CA VAL A 223 11.94 1.22 -28.28
C VAL A 223 13.15 1.89 -28.92
N GLU A 224 14.29 1.19 -29.01
CA GLU A 224 15.50 1.73 -29.65
C GLU A 224 15.24 2.11 -31.11
N ILE A 225 14.60 1.22 -31.88
CA ILE A 225 14.20 1.50 -33.27
C ILE A 225 13.34 2.76 -33.29
N SER A 226 12.30 2.87 -32.46
CA SER A 226 11.40 4.04 -32.44
C SER A 226 12.08 5.37 -32.09
N CYS A 227 13.17 5.33 -31.32
CA CYS A 227 13.96 6.52 -30.98
C CYS A 227 14.95 6.91 -32.09
N ASP A 228 15.30 5.99 -32.98
CA ASP A 228 16.13 6.27 -34.14
C ASP A 228 15.26 6.52 -35.38
N LYS A 229 15.25 7.78 -35.81
CA LYS A 229 14.44 8.22 -36.96
C LYS A 229 14.88 7.55 -38.25
N GLU A 230 16.17 7.21 -38.39
CA GLU A 230 16.66 6.53 -39.58
C GLU A 230 16.23 5.07 -39.61
N ASP A 231 16.44 4.33 -38.52
CA ASP A 231 16.07 2.92 -38.46
C ASP A 231 14.55 2.73 -38.59
N THR A 232 13.76 3.55 -37.88
CA THR A 232 12.29 3.54 -38.03
C THR A 232 11.89 3.82 -39.47
N HIS A 233 12.45 4.87 -40.08
CA HIS A 233 12.12 5.24 -41.45
C HIS A 233 12.45 4.11 -42.44
N ASN A 234 13.68 3.58 -42.40
CA ASN A 234 14.13 2.55 -43.32
C ASN A 234 13.24 1.29 -43.20
N LEU A 235 12.91 0.90 -41.97
CA LEU A 235 12.04 -0.24 -41.70
C LEU A 235 10.63 -0.05 -42.29
N LEU A 236 10.04 1.14 -42.14
CA LEU A 236 8.72 1.44 -42.69
C LEU A 236 8.77 1.54 -44.23
N ASN A 237 9.82 2.17 -44.77
CA ASN A 237 10.03 2.33 -46.20
C ASN A 237 10.19 0.98 -46.92
N ASP A 238 10.98 0.06 -46.34
CA ASP A 238 11.21 -1.28 -46.89
C ASP A 238 9.92 -2.12 -46.95
N LEU A 239 8.92 -1.78 -46.11
CA LEU A 239 7.59 -2.39 -46.10
C LEU A 239 6.58 -1.67 -47.02
N GLY A 240 7.02 -0.63 -47.73
CA GLY A 240 6.19 0.18 -48.63
C GLY A 240 5.18 1.06 -47.91
N LEU A 241 5.43 1.43 -46.65
CA LEU A 241 4.59 2.38 -45.91
C LEU A 241 4.97 3.82 -46.28
N PRO A 242 4.01 4.76 -46.23
CA PRO A 242 4.23 6.12 -46.68
C PRO A 242 5.12 6.87 -45.69
N VAL A 243 6.36 7.15 -46.07
CA VAL A 243 7.31 7.96 -45.28
C VAL A 243 7.95 9.06 -46.15
N PRO A 244 8.37 10.19 -45.58
CA PRO A 244 9.05 11.24 -46.34
C PRO A 244 10.33 10.71 -47.00
N GLN A 245 10.75 11.26 -48.14
CA GLN A 245 12.08 10.92 -48.65
C GLN A 245 13.14 11.56 -47.76
N GLN A 246 14.03 10.76 -47.17
CA GLN A 246 15.05 11.27 -46.25
C GLN A 246 16.47 10.95 -46.70
N ARG A 247 17.42 11.78 -46.26
CA ARG A 247 18.86 11.53 -46.39
C ARG A 247 19.60 12.06 -45.16
N MET A 248 20.52 11.25 -44.64
CA MET A 248 21.51 11.70 -43.67
C MET A 248 22.61 12.52 -44.34
N VAL A 249 23.01 13.60 -43.68
CA VAL A 249 24.07 14.51 -44.12
C VAL A 249 24.95 14.91 -42.93
N TYR A 250 26.22 15.21 -43.21
CA TYR A 250 27.23 15.53 -42.19
C TYR A 250 27.83 16.93 -42.36
N SER A 251 27.40 17.68 -43.39
CA SER A 251 27.80 19.08 -43.61
C SER A 251 26.69 19.88 -44.31
N ALA A 252 26.73 21.20 -44.17
CA ALA A 252 25.80 22.10 -44.88
C ALA A 252 25.84 21.90 -46.40
N SER A 253 27.02 21.68 -46.98
CA SER A 253 27.16 21.39 -48.42
C SER A 253 26.50 20.07 -48.83
N GLU A 254 26.49 19.06 -47.95
CA GLU A 254 25.77 17.81 -48.18
C GLU A 254 24.27 18.03 -48.03
N ALA A 255 23.83 18.85 -47.08
CA ALA A 255 22.43 19.21 -46.88
C ALA A 255 21.84 19.85 -48.13
N VAL A 256 22.53 20.84 -48.73
CA VAL A 256 22.14 21.47 -50.01
C VAL A 256 22.07 20.45 -51.14
N ARG A 257 23.08 19.56 -51.26
CA ARG A 257 23.06 18.51 -52.29
C ARG A 257 21.92 17.51 -52.09
N ALA A 258 21.58 17.18 -50.84
CA ALA A 258 20.46 16.32 -50.51
C ALA A 258 19.13 17.02 -50.83
N ALA A 259 18.97 18.28 -50.44
CA ALA A 259 17.78 19.09 -50.71
C ALA A 259 17.48 19.19 -52.21
N ARG A 260 18.49 19.49 -53.04
CA ARG A 260 18.37 19.51 -54.50
C ARG A 260 18.01 18.16 -55.12
N ARG A 261 18.39 17.05 -54.49
CA ARG A 261 18.04 15.69 -54.95
C ARG A 261 16.62 15.27 -54.58
N ILE A 262 16.17 15.68 -53.39
CA ILE A 262 14.81 15.42 -52.89
C ILE A 262 13.80 16.33 -53.62
N GLY A 263 14.17 17.60 -53.81
CA GLY A 263 13.31 18.66 -54.33
C GLY A 263 12.80 19.56 -53.20
N HIS A 264 12.82 20.88 -53.43
CA HIS A 264 12.26 21.85 -52.48
C HIS A 264 10.72 21.87 -52.52
N PRO A 265 10.05 22.22 -51.42
CA PRO A 265 10.62 22.54 -50.10
C PRO A 265 11.10 21.29 -49.33
N VAL A 266 12.06 21.49 -48.41
CA VAL A 266 12.59 20.43 -47.54
C VAL A 266 12.51 20.79 -46.05
N VAL A 267 12.67 19.77 -45.20
CA VAL A 267 12.78 19.88 -43.74
C VAL A 267 14.19 19.48 -43.33
N ILE A 268 14.77 20.21 -42.38
CA ILE A 268 16.02 19.84 -41.72
C ILE A 268 15.74 19.58 -40.25
N LYS A 269 16.20 18.43 -39.75
CA LYS A 269 16.04 18.06 -38.34
C LYS A 269 17.24 17.29 -37.78
N PRO A 270 17.54 17.43 -36.47
CA PRO A 270 18.49 16.57 -35.79
C PRO A 270 18.02 15.11 -35.79
N LEU A 271 18.98 14.18 -35.89
CA LEU A 271 18.71 12.74 -35.75
C LEU A 271 18.21 12.41 -34.34
N ASP A 272 18.78 13.04 -33.31
CA ASP A 272 18.68 12.68 -31.89
C ASP A 272 17.87 13.67 -31.02
N ALA A 273 17.20 14.66 -31.63
CA ALA A 273 16.41 15.65 -30.90
C ALA A 273 14.90 15.35 -30.92
N ASN A 274 14.23 15.68 -29.81
CA ASN A 274 12.79 15.49 -29.57
C ASN A 274 12.05 16.83 -29.48
N HIS A 275 10.71 16.78 -29.55
CA HIS A 275 9.80 17.94 -29.37
C HIS A 275 10.07 19.12 -30.33
N GLY A 276 10.54 18.85 -31.55
CA GLY A 276 10.74 19.88 -32.56
C GLY A 276 11.94 20.80 -32.34
N ARG A 277 12.82 20.52 -31.36
CA ARG A 277 14.03 21.32 -31.13
C ARG A 277 15.01 21.19 -32.30
N GLY A 278 15.51 22.32 -32.80
CA GLY A 278 16.42 22.38 -33.93
C GLY A 278 15.80 21.98 -35.27
N VAL A 279 14.46 21.90 -35.36
CA VAL A 279 13.76 21.55 -36.60
C VAL A 279 13.46 22.81 -37.40
N SER A 280 13.89 22.84 -38.66
CA SER A 280 13.59 23.91 -39.62
C SER A 280 12.74 23.34 -40.74
N ILE A 281 11.55 23.90 -40.95
CA ILE A 281 10.55 23.41 -41.91
C ILE A 281 10.36 24.38 -43.07
N ASN A 282 9.80 23.89 -44.19
CA ASN A 282 9.44 24.67 -45.37
C ASN A 282 10.61 25.47 -45.97
N LEU A 283 11.78 24.84 -46.11
CA LEU A 283 12.98 25.47 -46.65
C LEU A 283 12.98 25.40 -48.18
N ASN A 284 12.87 26.55 -48.83
CA ASN A 284 12.66 26.70 -50.27
C ASN A 284 13.93 27.08 -51.02
N THR A 285 14.98 27.54 -50.32
CA THR A 285 16.25 27.98 -50.93
C THR A 285 17.45 27.25 -50.32
N ASP A 286 18.59 27.26 -51.02
CA ASP A 286 19.82 26.65 -50.52
C ASP A 286 20.35 27.39 -49.29
N GLU A 287 20.21 28.71 -49.25
CA GLU A 287 20.61 29.56 -48.13
C GLU A 287 19.80 29.24 -46.86
N GLU A 288 18.48 29.02 -47.00
CA GLU A 288 17.62 28.57 -45.91
C GLU A 288 18.01 27.17 -45.42
N VAL A 289 18.41 26.28 -46.33
CA VAL A 289 18.92 24.93 -46.00
C VAL A 289 20.23 25.00 -45.22
N GLU A 290 21.15 25.88 -45.59
CA GLU A 290 22.41 26.06 -44.85
C GLU A 290 22.16 26.61 -43.44
N ALA A 291 21.27 27.60 -43.31
CA ALA A 291 20.87 28.16 -42.02
C ALA A 291 20.18 27.11 -41.13
N GLY A 292 19.23 26.34 -41.70
CA GLY A 292 18.55 25.26 -40.98
C GLY A 292 19.50 24.15 -40.54
N PHE A 293 20.53 23.82 -41.34
CA PHE A 293 21.57 22.87 -40.94
C PHE A 293 22.36 23.37 -39.74
N ALA A 294 22.73 24.65 -39.70
CA ALA A 294 23.45 25.24 -38.57
C ALA A 294 22.60 25.18 -37.28
N GLU A 295 21.33 25.57 -37.37
CA GLU A 295 20.37 25.52 -36.25
C GLU A 295 20.19 24.09 -35.72
N ALA A 296 19.96 23.12 -36.60
CA ALA A 296 19.83 21.71 -36.23
C ALA A 296 21.12 21.19 -35.57
N LYS A 297 22.28 21.67 -36.04
CA LYS A 297 23.57 21.25 -35.52
C LYS A 297 23.84 21.73 -34.10
N GLU A 298 23.39 22.93 -33.73
CA GLU A 298 23.49 23.46 -32.37
C GLU A 298 22.71 22.62 -31.35
N HIS A 299 21.64 21.97 -31.82
CA HIS A 299 20.72 21.19 -30.99
C HIS A 299 20.96 19.68 -31.04
N SER A 300 21.92 19.19 -31.84
CA SER A 300 22.25 17.77 -32.00
C SER A 300 23.59 17.41 -31.34
N ARG A 301 23.65 16.27 -30.66
CA ARG A 301 24.93 15.70 -30.21
C ARG A 301 25.56 14.83 -31.30
N SER A 302 24.75 14.31 -32.21
CA SER A 302 25.20 13.56 -33.38
C SER A 302 25.92 14.46 -34.39
N ARG A 303 26.79 13.83 -35.19
CA ARG A 303 27.35 14.48 -36.39
C ARG A 303 26.37 14.48 -37.57
N ALA A 304 25.42 13.56 -37.58
CA ALA A 304 24.43 13.42 -38.64
C ALA A 304 23.23 14.34 -38.40
N ILE A 305 22.77 14.97 -39.48
CA ILE A 305 21.53 15.74 -39.56
C ILE A 305 20.68 15.12 -40.69
N LEU A 306 19.36 15.15 -40.55
CA LEU A 306 18.43 14.63 -41.55
C LEU A 306 17.90 15.75 -42.44
N VAL A 307 17.88 15.51 -43.75
CA VAL A 307 17.13 16.30 -44.74
C VAL A 307 15.99 15.45 -45.26
N GLU A 308 14.76 15.95 -45.16
CA GLU A 308 13.53 15.26 -45.58
C GLU A 308 12.73 16.07 -46.58
N SER A 309 11.95 15.39 -47.43
CA SER A 309 10.92 16.04 -48.24
C SER A 309 9.88 16.69 -47.33
N PHE A 310 9.50 17.94 -47.61
CA PHE A 310 8.42 18.59 -46.88
C PHE A 310 7.06 17.97 -47.24
N VAL A 311 6.29 17.59 -46.23
CA VAL A 311 4.95 17.02 -46.38
C VAL A 311 3.93 17.99 -45.79
N THR A 312 2.90 18.32 -46.56
CA THR A 312 1.76 19.11 -46.11
C THR A 312 0.66 18.21 -45.55
N GLY A 313 -0.19 18.78 -44.69
CA GLY A 313 -1.34 18.08 -44.14
C GLY A 313 -1.58 18.42 -42.67
N PHE A 314 -2.68 17.89 -42.13
CA PHE A 314 -2.97 18.00 -40.71
C PHE A 314 -2.28 16.89 -39.92
N ASP A 315 -1.86 17.23 -38.71
CA ASP A 315 -1.18 16.33 -37.77
C ASP A 315 -2.18 15.43 -37.06
N HIS A 316 -2.11 14.13 -37.36
CA HIS A 316 -2.92 13.09 -36.73
C HIS A 316 -2.05 12.18 -35.86
N ARG A 317 -2.43 12.05 -34.60
CA ARG A 317 -1.90 11.03 -33.68
C ARG A 317 -2.80 9.79 -33.77
N MET A 318 -2.26 8.69 -34.28
CA MET A 318 -2.95 7.41 -34.40
C MET A 318 -2.39 6.43 -33.36
N LEU A 319 -3.21 6.00 -32.41
CA LEU A 319 -2.81 5.10 -31.33
C LEU A 319 -3.20 3.66 -31.64
N VAL A 320 -2.19 2.78 -31.65
CA VAL A 320 -2.36 1.33 -31.82
C VAL A 320 -2.01 0.66 -30.50
N VAL A 321 -2.89 -0.24 -30.05
CA VAL A 321 -2.71 -1.08 -28.87
C VAL A 321 -3.00 -2.51 -29.26
N ASN A 322 -2.10 -3.43 -28.93
CA ASN A 322 -2.24 -4.86 -29.23
C ASN A 322 -2.55 -5.12 -30.71
N ASN A 323 -1.77 -4.49 -31.60
CA ASN A 323 -1.89 -4.57 -33.05
C ASN A 323 -3.23 -4.04 -33.64
N LYS A 324 -4.00 -3.25 -32.89
CA LYS A 324 -5.25 -2.64 -33.37
C LYS A 324 -5.24 -1.13 -33.15
N LEU A 325 -5.69 -0.39 -34.14
CA LEU A 325 -5.89 1.05 -34.01
C LEU A 325 -7.11 1.32 -33.11
N VAL A 326 -6.84 1.88 -31.93
CA VAL A 326 -7.86 2.13 -30.90
C VAL A 326 -8.34 3.58 -30.88
N ALA A 327 -7.52 4.54 -31.32
CA ALA A 327 -7.90 5.94 -31.36
C ALA A 327 -7.13 6.75 -32.41
N VAL A 328 -7.75 7.80 -32.93
CA VAL A 328 -7.14 8.80 -33.83
C VAL A 328 -7.53 10.18 -33.35
N ALA A 329 -6.55 11.07 -33.19
CA ALA A 329 -6.80 12.46 -32.82
C ALA A 329 -6.06 13.41 -33.76
N LYS A 330 -6.78 14.38 -34.34
CA LYS A 330 -6.17 15.53 -34.99
C LYS A 330 -5.71 16.52 -33.93
N ARG A 331 -4.44 16.90 -33.96
CA ARG A 331 -3.86 17.87 -33.03
C ARG A 331 -3.86 19.25 -33.67
N VAL A 332 -4.25 20.26 -32.90
CA VAL A 332 -4.27 21.66 -33.35
C VAL A 332 -3.35 22.48 -32.42
N PRO A 333 -2.40 23.26 -32.96
CA PRO A 333 -1.56 24.14 -32.15
C PRO A 333 -2.39 25.16 -31.36
N GLY A 334 -1.85 25.59 -30.22
CA GLY A 334 -2.48 26.61 -29.38
C GLY A 334 -2.72 27.88 -30.20
N HIS A 335 -3.95 28.37 -30.24
CA HIS A 335 -4.37 29.47 -31.08
C HIS A 335 -5.44 30.31 -30.41
N VAL A 336 -5.63 31.51 -30.97
CA VAL A 336 -6.78 32.37 -30.73
C VAL A 336 -7.50 32.62 -32.05
N VAL A 337 -8.79 32.93 -31.98
CA VAL A 337 -9.61 33.28 -33.14
C VAL A 337 -10.03 34.74 -32.96
N GLY A 338 -9.77 35.57 -33.96
CA GLY A 338 -10.18 36.96 -33.96
C GLY A 338 -11.69 37.11 -33.96
N ASP A 339 -12.19 38.08 -33.22
CA ASP A 339 -13.60 38.48 -33.21
C ASP A 339 -13.79 39.92 -33.73
N GLY A 340 -12.72 40.51 -34.29
CA GLY A 340 -12.71 41.88 -34.80
C GLY A 340 -12.77 42.97 -33.74
N THR A 341 -12.75 42.64 -32.43
CA THR A 341 -12.89 43.60 -31.33
C THR A 341 -11.81 43.52 -30.26
N HIS A 342 -11.42 42.32 -29.84
CA HIS A 342 -10.46 42.11 -28.76
C HIS A 342 -9.02 41.98 -29.30
N THR A 343 -8.07 42.45 -28.50
CA THR A 343 -6.64 42.25 -28.76
C THR A 343 -6.24 40.79 -28.59
N ILE A 344 -5.10 40.38 -29.15
CA ILE A 344 -4.55 39.03 -28.93
C ILE A 344 -4.40 38.71 -27.44
N SER A 345 -3.97 39.67 -26.61
CA SER A 345 -3.87 39.46 -25.16
C SER A 345 -5.22 39.20 -24.51
N GLU A 346 -6.24 39.99 -24.84
CA GLU A 346 -7.59 39.80 -24.30
C GLU A 346 -8.22 38.49 -24.80
N LEU A 347 -7.99 38.11 -26.06
CA LEU A 347 -8.44 36.83 -26.60
C LEU A 347 -7.81 35.64 -25.86
N VAL A 348 -6.52 35.74 -25.50
CA VAL A 348 -5.86 34.73 -24.66
C VAL A 348 -6.54 34.63 -23.29
N ASP A 349 -6.84 35.76 -22.65
CA ASP A 349 -7.52 35.78 -21.36
C ASP A 349 -8.93 35.18 -21.47
N ILE A 350 -9.69 35.52 -22.51
CA ILE A 350 -11.02 34.95 -22.80
C ILE A 350 -10.95 33.44 -23.01
N VAL A 351 -9.99 32.95 -23.82
CA VAL A 351 -9.81 31.50 -24.04
C VAL A 351 -9.45 30.79 -22.73
N ASN A 352 -8.68 31.43 -21.86
CA ASN A 352 -8.29 30.89 -20.55
C ASN A 352 -9.41 30.92 -19.50
N GLN A 353 -10.53 31.63 -19.74
CA GLN A 353 -11.72 31.55 -18.89
C GLN A 353 -12.47 30.21 -19.01
N ASP A 354 -12.14 29.37 -20.00
CA ASP A 354 -12.68 28.02 -20.09
C ASP A 354 -12.38 27.25 -18.77
N PRO A 355 -13.40 26.78 -18.02
CA PRO A 355 -13.19 26.11 -16.75
C PRO A 355 -12.38 24.82 -16.88
N ARG A 356 -12.23 24.26 -18.09
CA ARG A 356 -11.39 23.10 -18.39
C ARG A 356 -9.90 23.44 -18.52
N ARG A 357 -9.52 24.72 -18.60
CA ARG A 357 -8.12 25.18 -18.60
C ARG A 357 -7.62 25.43 -17.18
N GLY A 358 -6.38 25.01 -16.91
CA GLY A 358 -5.72 25.16 -15.61
C GLY A 358 -4.20 25.27 -15.73
N ILE A 359 -3.54 25.42 -14.58
CA ILE A 359 -2.08 25.57 -14.52
C ILE A 359 -1.44 24.20 -14.77
N GLY A 360 -0.53 24.13 -15.74
CA GLY A 360 0.17 22.88 -16.09
C GLY A 360 -0.80 21.77 -16.54
N HIS A 361 -0.92 20.72 -15.73
CA HIS A 361 -1.78 19.57 -15.99
C HIS A 361 -2.92 19.41 -14.97
N GLU A 362 -3.22 20.46 -14.19
CA GLU A 362 -4.32 20.48 -13.21
C GLU A 362 -5.66 20.07 -13.83
N LYS A 363 -5.94 20.55 -15.04
CA LYS A 363 -7.19 20.34 -15.75
C LYS A 363 -6.97 19.73 -17.13
N VAL A 364 -8.07 19.40 -17.80
CA VAL A 364 -8.07 18.73 -19.12
C VAL A 364 -7.30 19.53 -20.18
N LEU A 365 -7.37 20.86 -20.14
CA LEU A 365 -6.67 21.77 -21.03
C LEU A 365 -5.63 22.59 -20.26
N THR A 366 -4.54 22.95 -20.92
CA THR A 366 -3.50 23.82 -20.35
C THR A 366 -3.76 25.26 -20.76
N MET A 367 -3.55 26.23 -19.86
CA MET A 367 -3.70 27.64 -20.20
C MET A 367 -2.73 28.08 -21.31
N LEU A 368 -3.18 29.03 -22.13
CA LEU A 368 -2.34 29.71 -23.10
C LEU A 368 -1.52 30.79 -22.41
N GLU A 369 -0.23 30.83 -22.68
CA GLU A 369 0.67 31.88 -22.20
C GLU A 369 1.33 32.61 -23.37
N ILE A 370 1.46 33.93 -23.24
CA ILE A 370 2.23 34.77 -24.16
C ILE A 370 3.71 34.73 -23.74
N ASP A 371 4.31 33.56 -23.95
CA ASP A 371 5.73 33.32 -23.71
C ASP A 371 6.61 33.84 -24.87
N ASN A 372 7.92 33.59 -24.79
CA ASN A 372 8.85 34.04 -25.82
C ASN A 372 8.56 33.45 -27.21
N GLN A 373 7.97 32.25 -27.28
CA GLN A 373 7.63 31.63 -28.57
C GLN A 373 6.40 32.31 -29.19
N ALA A 374 5.36 32.55 -28.38
CA ALA A 374 4.19 33.31 -28.82
C ALA A 374 4.60 34.71 -29.33
N LYS A 375 5.45 35.42 -28.57
CA LYS A 375 5.96 36.75 -28.96
C LYS A 375 6.71 36.71 -30.28
N ARG A 376 7.58 35.73 -30.48
CA ARG A 376 8.32 35.55 -31.73
C ARG A 376 7.39 35.35 -32.94
N LEU A 377 6.36 34.51 -32.81
CA LEU A 377 5.40 34.26 -33.88
C LEU A 377 4.54 35.49 -34.19
N ILE A 378 4.16 36.24 -33.15
CA ILE A 378 3.45 37.52 -33.29
C ILE A 378 4.32 38.52 -34.05
N ASP A 379 5.60 38.65 -33.67
CA ASP A 379 6.56 39.55 -34.31
C ASP A 379 6.84 39.15 -35.78
N GLU A 380 7.02 37.85 -36.07
CA GLU A 380 7.23 37.32 -37.42
C GLU A 380 6.03 37.57 -38.35
N ALA A 381 4.81 37.62 -37.80
CA ALA A 381 3.60 38.00 -38.52
C ALA A 381 3.42 39.52 -38.67
N GLY A 382 4.32 40.33 -38.11
CA GLY A 382 4.22 41.79 -38.11
C GLY A 382 3.11 42.34 -37.21
N LEU A 383 2.69 41.56 -36.22
CA LEU A 383 1.64 41.91 -35.25
C LEU A 383 2.26 42.27 -33.89
N THR A 384 1.43 42.72 -32.95
CA THR A 384 1.77 42.92 -31.53
C THR A 384 0.72 42.26 -30.64
N THR A 385 0.99 42.09 -29.34
CA THR A 385 -0.01 41.57 -28.38
C THR A 385 -1.29 42.41 -28.31
N ASP A 386 -1.20 43.69 -28.67
CA ASP A 386 -2.29 44.67 -28.67
C ASP A 386 -3.01 44.74 -30.03
N SER A 387 -2.61 43.90 -31.00
CA SER A 387 -3.26 43.85 -32.31
C SER A 387 -4.62 43.16 -32.20
N VAL A 388 -5.62 43.72 -32.88
CA VAL A 388 -6.97 43.14 -33.01
C VAL A 388 -7.01 42.31 -34.30
N LEU A 389 -7.29 41.02 -34.16
CA LEU A 389 -7.40 40.11 -35.30
C LEU A 389 -8.77 40.27 -35.98
N PRO A 390 -8.83 40.27 -37.32
CA PRO A 390 -10.09 40.21 -38.06
C PRO A 390 -10.99 39.06 -37.62
N ASP A 391 -12.32 39.28 -37.72
CA ASP A 391 -13.31 38.27 -37.36
C ASP A 391 -13.11 36.96 -38.13
N GLY A 392 -12.99 35.85 -37.40
CA GLY A 392 -12.74 34.51 -37.93
C GLY A 392 -11.28 34.20 -38.30
N GLU A 393 -10.34 35.12 -38.16
CA GLU A 393 -8.93 34.87 -38.42
C GLU A 393 -8.29 34.06 -37.30
N VAL A 394 -7.70 32.90 -37.64
CA VAL A 394 -7.02 32.03 -36.67
C VAL A 394 -5.55 32.40 -36.59
N PHE A 395 -5.09 32.78 -35.39
CA PHE A 395 -3.68 33.05 -35.13
C PHE A 395 -3.08 32.00 -34.21
N TYR A 396 -2.08 31.27 -34.70
CA TYR A 396 -1.39 30.23 -33.93
C TYR A 396 -0.29 30.84 -33.06
N LEU A 397 -0.42 30.64 -31.75
CA LEU A 397 0.57 31.06 -30.77
C LEU A 397 1.71 30.03 -30.62
N ARG A 398 1.63 28.89 -31.32
CA ARG A 398 2.63 27.81 -31.30
C ARG A 398 2.80 27.20 -32.69
N SER A 399 4.02 26.81 -33.02
CA SER A 399 4.36 26.14 -34.30
C SER A 399 4.11 24.63 -34.29
N THR A 400 3.93 24.02 -33.10
CA THR A 400 3.71 22.58 -32.94
C THR A 400 2.43 22.33 -32.16
N ALA A 401 1.74 21.24 -32.49
CA ALA A 401 0.44 20.89 -31.92
C ALA A 401 0.57 20.16 -30.56
N ASN A 402 1.26 20.78 -29.60
CA ASN A 402 1.48 20.23 -28.28
C ASN A 402 0.39 20.68 -27.28
N LEU A 403 -0.30 19.71 -26.66
CA LEU A 403 -1.32 19.99 -25.64
C LEU A 403 -0.73 20.66 -24.39
N SER A 404 0.55 20.42 -24.08
CA SER A 404 1.24 21.04 -22.94
C SER A 404 1.49 22.54 -23.11
N THR A 405 1.35 23.06 -24.32
CA THR A 405 1.50 24.49 -24.64
C THR A 405 0.17 25.09 -25.10
N GLY A 406 -0.94 24.53 -24.61
CA GLY A 406 -2.30 25.04 -24.82
C GLY A 406 -2.97 24.63 -26.14
N GLY A 407 -2.37 23.71 -26.91
CA GLY A 407 -3.00 23.09 -28.08
C GLY A 407 -4.23 22.25 -27.73
N THR A 408 -5.05 21.97 -28.74
CA THR A 408 -6.31 21.21 -28.63
C THR A 408 -6.25 19.91 -29.44
N ALA A 409 -7.19 19.00 -29.18
CA ALA A 409 -7.29 17.72 -29.87
C ALA A 409 -8.73 17.41 -30.26
N ILE A 410 -8.90 16.89 -31.49
CA ILE A 410 -10.20 16.52 -32.06
C ILE A 410 -10.18 15.01 -32.33
N ASP A 411 -11.11 14.25 -31.75
CA ASP A 411 -11.25 12.82 -31.99
C ASP A 411 -11.80 12.54 -33.40
N LEU A 412 -11.12 11.69 -34.17
CA LEU A 412 -11.47 11.30 -35.54
C LEU A 412 -11.47 9.77 -35.72
N THR A 413 -11.56 9.02 -34.63
CA THR A 413 -11.38 7.56 -34.62
C THR A 413 -12.39 6.80 -35.49
N ASP A 414 -13.64 7.24 -35.54
CA ASP A 414 -14.70 6.53 -36.27
C ASP A 414 -14.74 6.89 -37.76
N VAL A 415 -14.10 7.99 -38.15
CA VAL A 415 -14.13 8.50 -39.54
C VAL A 415 -12.85 8.20 -40.32
N VAL A 416 -11.80 7.68 -39.65
CA VAL A 416 -10.53 7.32 -40.30
C VAL A 416 -10.73 6.28 -41.41
N HIS A 417 -10.16 6.54 -42.59
CA HIS A 417 -10.22 5.61 -43.70
C HIS A 417 -9.57 4.24 -43.35
N PRO A 418 -10.13 3.10 -43.80
CA PRO A 418 -9.56 1.78 -43.55
C PRO A 418 -8.11 1.60 -44.00
N ASP A 419 -7.69 2.22 -45.11
CA ASP A 419 -6.29 2.14 -45.55
C ASP A 419 -5.33 2.84 -44.58
N ASN A 420 -5.73 3.98 -44.01
CA ASN A 420 -4.93 4.70 -43.02
C ASN A 420 -4.85 3.88 -41.72
N ARG A 421 -5.94 3.17 -41.38
CA ARG A 421 -5.95 2.24 -40.26
C ARG A 421 -4.96 1.09 -40.44
N ASP A 422 -5.02 0.38 -41.58
CA ASP A 422 -4.09 -0.70 -41.89
C ASP A 422 -2.64 -0.22 -41.89
N MET A 423 -2.38 0.97 -42.45
CA MET A 423 -1.06 1.60 -42.44
C MET A 423 -0.52 1.80 -41.02
N ALA A 424 -1.32 2.37 -40.12
CA ALA A 424 -0.89 2.61 -38.74
C ALA A 424 -0.65 1.30 -37.98
N GLU A 425 -1.55 0.31 -38.13
CA GLU A 425 -1.41 -1.01 -37.50
C GLU A 425 -0.14 -1.72 -38.00
N ARG A 426 0.11 -1.72 -39.32
CA ARG A 426 1.31 -2.29 -39.92
C ARG A 426 2.59 -1.57 -39.50
N ALA A 427 2.57 -0.25 -39.36
CA ALA A 427 3.72 0.51 -38.90
C ALA A 427 4.15 0.10 -37.48
N ILE A 428 3.19 -0.01 -36.56
CA ILE A 428 3.45 -0.42 -35.17
C ILE A 428 3.89 -1.88 -35.08
N MET A 429 3.26 -2.78 -35.85
CA MET A 429 3.69 -4.18 -35.95
C MET A 429 5.10 -4.32 -36.53
N ALA A 430 5.48 -3.49 -37.51
CA ALA A 430 6.80 -3.50 -38.12
C ALA A 430 7.89 -3.15 -37.10
N VAL A 431 7.72 -2.05 -36.37
CA VAL A 431 8.64 -1.64 -35.29
C VAL A 431 8.63 -2.65 -34.14
N GLY A 432 7.51 -3.35 -33.93
CA GLY A 432 7.37 -4.39 -32.91
C GLY A 432 6.93 -3.86 -31.55
N LEU A 433 6.16 -2.77 -31.54
CA LEU A 433 5.59 -2.17 -30.33
C LEU A 433 4.21 -2.77 -30.03
N ASP A 434 3.94 -3.04 -28.75
CA ASP A 434 2.64 -3.49 -28.23
C ASP A 434 1.67 -2.32 -28.01
N VAL A 435 2.21 -1.17 -27.59
CA VAL A 435 1.53 0.12 -27.50
C VAL A 435 2.37 1.14 -28.26
N GLY A 436 1.81 1.76 -29.29
CA GLY A 436 2.57 2.69 -30.13
C GLY A 436 1.70 3.77 -30.74
N GLY A 437 2.27 4.97 -30.87
CA GLY A 437 1.62 6.10 -31.54
C GLY A 437 2.29 6.41 -32.87
N VAL A 438 1.52 6.48 -33.94
CA VAL A 438 1.96 6.92 -35.27
C VAL A 438 1.57 8.39 -35.45
N ASP A 439 2.54 9.23 -35.77
CA ASP A 439 2.31 10.61 -36.20
C ASP A 439 2.20 10.64 -37.72
N PHE A 440 1.02 10.99 -38.22
CA PHE A 440 0.67 10.90 -39.63
C PHE A 440 0.17 12.25 -40.15
N LEU A 441 0.79 12.74 -41.23
CA LEU A 441 0.37 13.94 -41.94
C LEU A 441 -0.45 13.56 -43.17
N ILE A 442 -1.66 14.11 -43.25
CA ILE A 442 -2.58 13.95 -44.39
C ILE A 442 -3.56 15.13 -44.43
N ASP A 443 -3.99 15.54 -45.63
CA ASP A 443 -4.96 16.63 -45.80
C ASP A 443 -6.37 16.24 -45.31
N ASP A 444 -6.78 14.99 -45.50
CA ASP A 444 -8.04 14.44 -44.98
C ASP A 444 -7.86 12.98 -44.52
N ILE A 445 -8.06 12.72 -43.23
CA ILE A 445 -7.92 11.36 -42.64
C ILE A 445 -9.04 10.40 -43.07
N THR A 446 -10.14 10.93 -43.61
CA THR A 446 -11.30 10.16 -44.08
C THR A 446 -11.11 9.59 -45.49
N GLU A 447 -10.09 10.06 -46.21
CA GLU A 447 -9.68 9.56 -47.52
C GLU A 447 -8.43 8.67 -47.43
N SER A 448 -8.18 7.85 -48.45
CA SER A 448 -7.02 6.96 -48.47
C SER A 448 -5.72 7.72 -48.74
N TYR A 449 -4.69 7.48 -47.93
CA TYR A 449 -3.34 7.99 -48.20
C TYR A 449 -2.78 7.55 -49.56
N LYS A 450 -3.32 6.46 -50.13
CA LYS A 450 -2.93 5.96 -51.45
C LYS A 450 -3.41 6.86 -52.59
N ASP A 451 -4.48 7.63 -52.35
CA ASP A 451 -5.13 8.46 -53.35
C ASP A 451 -4.68 9.93 -53.23
N ILE A 452 -4.68 10.48 -52.01
CA ILE A 452 -4.37 11.90 -51.76
C ILE A 452 -2.94 12.13 -51.25
N GLY A 453 -2.19 11.06 -50.99
CA GLY A 453 -0.87 11.13 -50.35
C GLY A 453 -0.95 11.25 -48.83
N GLY A 454 0.22 11.45 -48.22
CA GLY A 454 0.39 11.52 -46.77
C GLY A 454 1.68 10.82 -46.36
N ALA A 455 2.15 11.05 -45.13
CA ALA A 455 3.37 10.44 -44.65
C ALA A 455 3.39 10.23 -43.13
N ILE A 456 3.96 9.10 -42.70
CA ILE A 456 4.32 8.83 -41.31
C ILE A 456 5.57 9.65 -41.00
N VAL A 457 5.45 10.58 -40.06
CA VAL A 457 6.54 11.46 -39.63
C VAL A 457 7.34 10.84 -38.50
N GLU A 458 6.67 10.14 -37.58
CA GLU A 458 7.29 9.56 -36.39
C GLU A 458 6.47 8.36 -35.87
N VAL A 459 7.15 7.39 -35.25
CA VAL A 459 6.54 6.33 -34.45
C VAL A 459 7.06 6.45 -33.02
N ASN A 460 6.15 6.42 -32.05
CA ASN A 460 6.45 6.68 -30.64
C ASN A 460 6.13 5.45 -29.78
N ALA A 461 7.11 4.97 -29.00
CA ALA A 461 6.93 3.86 -28.04
C ALA A 461 6.22 4.25 -26.73
N ALA A 462 6.18 5.53 -26.38
CA ALA A 462 5.50 6.04 -25.20
C ALA A 462 4.44 7.10 -25.57
N PRO A 463 3.41 6.75 -26.35
CA PRO A 463 2.43 7.72 -26.82
C PRO A 463 1.65 8.35 -25.65
N GLY A 464 1.36 9.64 -25.75
CA GLY A 464 0.52 10.34 -24.79
C GLY A 464 -0.95 9.95 -24.95
N PHE A 465 -1.67 9.72 -23.85
CA PHE A 465 -3.09 9.34 -23.90
C PHE A 465 -4.06 10.50 -23.70
N ARG A 466 -3.59 11.66 -23.20
CA ARG A 466 -4.43 12.82 -22.86
C ARG A 466 -5.36 13.22 -24.00
N MET A 467 -4.86 13.27 -25.23
CA MET A 467 -5.65 13.67 -26.41
C MET A 467 -6.78 12.68 -26.76
N HIS A 468 -6.65 11.41 -26.36
CA HIS A 468 -7.63 10.37 -26.68
C HIS A 468 -8.62 10.18 -25.52
N VAL A 469 -8.15 10.26 -24.28
CA VAL A 469 -8.99 10.10 -23.08
C VAL A 469 -9.86 11.32 -22.84
N ALA A 470 -9.38 12.52 -23.17
CA ALA A 470 -10.11 13.77 -22.96
C ALA A 470 -9.84 14.75 -24.12
N PRO A 471 -10.38 14.48 -25.32
CA PRO A 471 -10.25 15.40 -26.45
C PRO A 471 -11.01 16.71 -26.17
N SER A 472 -10.56 17.80 -26.82
CA SER A 472 -11.23 19.09 -26.75
C SER A 472 -12.57 19.07 -27.50
N GLU A 473 -12.63 18.28 -28.57
CA GLU A 473 -13.81 18.04 -29.42
C GLU A 473 -13.91 16.56 -29.81
N GLY A 474 -15.13 16.04 -29.92
CA GLY A 474 -15.38 14.62 -30.24
C GLY A 474 -15.55 13.74 -29.00
N GLN A 475 -15.44 12.42 -29.18
CA GLN A 475 -15.74 11.44 -28.13
C GLN A 475 -14.47 10.98 -27.38
N PRO A 476 -14.47 10.97 -26.04
CA PRO A 476 -13.45 10.27 -25.25
C PRO A 476 -13.31 8.79 -25.65
N ARG A 477 -12.08 8.30 -25.73
CA ARG A 477 -11.74 6.90 -26.06
C ARG A 477 -11.10 6.20 -24.87
N ASP A 478 -11.59 5.01 -24.52
CA ASP A 478 -11.02 4.15 -23.47
C ASP A 478 -9.75 3.42 -23.97
N VAL A 479 -8.71 4.19 -24.28
CA VAL A 479 -7.42 3.66 -24.72
C VAL A 479 -6.67 2.97 -23.58
N SER A 480 -6.87 3.43 -22.35
CA SER A 480 -6.25 2.88 -21.16
C SER A 480 -6.82 1.51 -20.82
N GLY A 481 -8.13 1.33 -20.97
CA GLY A 481 -8.79 0.03 -20.85
C GLY A 481 -8.23 -0.98 -21.86
N ALA A 482 -8.03 -0.59 -23.12
CA ALA A 482 -7.44 -1.48 -24.12
C ALA A 482 -6.04 -1.98 -23.74
N VAL A 483 -5.21 -1.14 -23.12
CA VAL A 483 -3.88 -1.55 -22.62
C VAL A 483 -4.00 -2.48 -21.41
N ILE A 484 -4.89 -2.16 -20.47
CA ILE A 484 -5.10 -3.02 -19.29
C ILE A 484 -5.65 -4.39 -19.71
N ASP A 485 -6.58 -4.45 -20.66
CA ASP A 485 -7.14 -5.70 -21.18
C ASP A 485 -6.11 -6.52 -21.98
N MET A 486 -5.12 -5.87 -22.60
CA MET A 486 -3.96 -6.54 -23.20
C MET A 486 -3.07 -7.20 -22.14
N LEU A 487 -2.73 -6.47 -21.06
CA LEU A 487 -1.87 -6.97 -19.99
C LEU A 487 -2.58 -8.01 -19.10
N PHE A 488 -3.88 -7.82 -18.89
CA PHE A 488 -4.76 -8.62 -18.05
C PHE A 488 -6.06 -8.95 -18.77
N PRO A 489 -6.03 -9.93 -19.71
CA PRO A 489 -7.24 -10.37 -20.38
C PRO A 489 -8.33 -10.79 -19.38
N PRO A 490 -9.63 -10.60 -19.69
CA PRO A 490 -10.73 -10.96 -18.80
C PRO A 490 -10.61 -12.37 -18.25
N GLY A 491 -10.74 -12.51 -16.93
CA GLY A 491 -10.60 -13.79 -16.21
C GLY A 491 -9.17 -14.17 -15.81
N ARG A 492 -8.15 -13.41 -16.25
CA ARG A 492 -6.77 -13.60 -15.76
C ARG A 492 -6.65 -13.17 -14.29
N GLN A 493 -5.95 -13.97 -13.49
CA GLN A 493 -5.67 -13.62 -12.11
C GLN A 493 -4.71 -12.42 -12.04
N THR A 494 -5.04 -11.45 -11.19
CA THR A 494 -4.24 -10.22 -10.96
C THR A 494 -3.67 -10.18 -9.55
N ARG A 495 -4.21 -10.97 -8.62
CA ARG A 495 -3.84 -11.04 -7.21
C ARG A 495 -3.38 -12.44 -6.87
N ILE A 496 -2.30 -12.54 -6.10
CA ILE A 496 -2.01 -13.76 -5.35
C ILE A 496 -2.96 -13.83 -4.13
N PRO A 497 -3.35 -15.02 -3.67
CA PRO A 497 -4.13 -15.15 -2.45
C PRO A 497 -3.33 -14.68 -1.23
N ILE A 498 -4.00 -14.00 -0.29
CA ILE A 498 -3.41 -13.45 0.93
C ILE A 498 -4.11 -14.02 2.15
N ALA A 499 -3.35 -14.70 3.00
CA ALA A 499 -3.73 -15.13 4.33
C ALA A 499 -3.21 -14.13 5.37
N ALA A 500 -4.09 -13.46 6.12
CA ALA A 500 -3.71 -12.48 7.13
C ALA A 500 -3.87 -13.03 8.55
N ILE A 501 -2.85 -12.91 9.40
CA ILE A 501 -2.88 -13.49 10.76
C ILE A 501 -2.56 -12.43 11.79
N THR A 502 -3.46 -12.25 12.76
CA THR A 502 -3.25 -11.41 13.94
C THR A 502 -3.64 -12.12 15.22
N GLY A 503 -3.22 -11.59 16.35
CA GLY A 503 -3.44 -12.15 17.68
C GLY A 503 -2.42 -11.59 18.67
N THR A 504 -2.64 -11.76 19.96
CA THR A 504 -1.63 -11.42 20.96
C THR A 504 -0.50 -12.46 20.88
N ASN A 505 -0.85 -13.74 20.99
CA ASN A 505 0.09 -14.87 20.95
C ASN A 505 -0.21 -15.84 19.78
N GLY A 506 0.74 -16.71 19.44
CA GLY A 506 0.57 -17.77 18.43
C GLY A 506 0.80 -17.37 16.97
N LYS A 507 0.77 -16.07 16.65
CA LYS A 507 0.89 -15.53 15.28
C LYS A 507 2.00 -16.18 14.45
N THR A 508 3.24 -16.10 14.92
CA THR A 508 4.42 -16.60 14.21
C THR A 508 4.34 -18.10 13.95
N THR A 509 3.88 -18.87 14.92
CA THR A 509 3.75 -20.33 14.80
C THR A 509 2.66 -20.69 13.80
N THR A 510 1.48 -20.07 13.88
CA THR A 510 0.39 -20.28 12.93
C THR A 510 0.78 -19.88 11.51
N SER A 511 1.44 -18.74 11.33
CA SER A 511 1.96 -18.29 10.03
C SER A 511 2.92 -19.32 9.42
N ARG A 512 3.83 -19.87 10.24
CA ARG A 512 4.81 -20.89 9.80
C ARG A 512 4.16 -22.23 9.49
N MET A 513 3.20 -22.68 10.31
CA MET A 513 2.39 -23.88 10.04
C MET A 513 1.61 -23.75 8.73
N LEU A 514 0.91 -22.63 8.53
CA LEU A 514 0.18 -22.37 7.30
C LEU A 514 1.12 -22.32 6.09
N ALA A 515 2.22 -21.57 6.17
CA ALA A 515 3.21 -21.51 5.10
C ALA A 515 3.79 -22.90 4.78
N HIS A 516 3.97 -23.76 5.78
CA HIS A 516 4.43 -25.13 5.58
C HIS A 516 3.39 -26.01 4.89
N ILE A 517 2.11 -25.93 5.28
CA ILE A 517 1.00 -26.61 4.60
C ILE A 517 0.90 -26.17 3.13
N MET A 518 0.94 -24.86 2.87
CA MET A 518 0.81 -24.33 1.51
C MET A 518 1.99 -24.74 0.61
N LYS A 519 3.23 -24.76 1.15
CA LYS A 519 4.41 -25.26 0.43
C LYS A 519 4.31 -26.76 0.14
N ALA A 520 3.81 -27.55 1.09
CA ALA A 520 3.57 -28.98 0.87
C ALA A 520 2.55 -29.21 -0.26
N GLY A 521 1.58 -28.30 -0.42
CA GLY A 521 0.66 -28.24 -1.55
C GLY A 521 1.23 -27.63 -2.85
N GLY A 522 2.54 -27.40 -2.93
CA GLY A 522 3.24 -26.96 -4.15
C GLY A 522 3.24 -25.44 -4.40
N LYS A 523 2.90 -24.62 -3.41
CA LYS A 523 2.93 -23.15 -3.52
C LYS A 523 4.31 -22.56 -3.19
N ILE A 524 4.67 -21.49 -3.87
CA ILE A 524 5.80 -20.61 -3.52
C ILE A 524 5.26 -19.53 -2.57
N VAL A 525 5.43 -19.78 -1.27
CA VAL A 525 4.90 -18.91 -0.23
C VAL A 525 5.85 -17.76 0.08
N GLY A 526 5.34 -16.54 0.00
CA GLY A 526 5.95 -15.37 0.63
C GLY A 526 5.33 -15.13 2.00
N MET A 527 6.13 -15.09 3.05
CA MET A 527 5.66 -14.97 4.43
C MET A 527 6.30 -13.77 5.13
N THR A 528 5.49 -12.95 5.79
CA THR A 528 5.96 -11.96 6.76
C THR A 528 5.84 -12.52 8.18
N SER A 529 6.79 -12.17 9.06
CA SER A 529 6.84 -12.66 10.44
C SER A 529 7.55 -11.67 11.36
N THR A 530 7.52 -11.93 12.67
CA THR A 530 8.22 -11.10 13.68
C THR A 530 9.74 -11.05 13.47
N ASP A 531 10.34 -12.04 12.80
CA ASP A 531 11.81 -12.15 12.68
C ASP A 531 12.34 -11.99 11.25
N GLY A 532 11.45 -11.97 10.25
CA GLY A 532 11.85 -11.70 8.87
C GLY A 532 10.77 -11.84 7.81
N VAL A 533 11.17 -11.55 6.57
CA VAL A 533 10.44 -11.92 5.36
C VAL A 533 11.08 -13.17 4.78
N TYR A 534 10.25 -14.16 4.47
CA TYR A 534 10.66 -15.44 3.91
C TYR A 534 10.03 -15.63 2.53
N VAL A 535 10.79 -16.13 1.57
CA VAL A 535 10.28 -16.53 0.25
C VAL A 535 10.69 -17.98 0.03
N ASP A 536 9.71 -18.85 -0.18
CA ASP A 536 9.92 -20.29 -0.33
C ASP A 536 10.71 -20.92 0.84
N GLY A 537 10.42 -20.46 2.07
CA GLY A 537 11.10 -20.89 3.29
C GLY A 537 12.52 -20.34 3.48
N LYS A 538 13.05 -19.53 2.56
CA LYS A 538 14.36 -18.89 2.69
C LYS A 538 14.20 -17.49 3.27
N LEU A 539 14.99 -17.17 4.29
CA LEU A 539 15.04 -15.82 4.86
C LEU A 539 15.58 -14.84 3.81
N SER A 540 14.74 -13.91 3.38
CA SER A 540 15.07 -12.86 2.42
C SER A 540 15.54 -11.58 3.13
N VAL A 541 14.80 -11.15 4.16
CA VAL A 541 15.13 -9.96 4.95
C VAL A 541 14.92 -10.25 6.44
N LYS A 542 15.92 -9.96 7.28
CA LYS A 542 15.86 -10.13 8.74
C LYS A 542 15.36 -8.86 9.44
N GLY A 543 14.54 -9.01 10.48
CA GLY A 543 14.06 -7.92 11.35
C GLY A 543 12.57 -8.05 11.72
N ASP A 544 12.02 -7.08 12.45
CA ASP A 544 10.57 -7.01 12.66
C ASP A 544 9.86 -6.64 11.35
N MET A 545 9.24 -7.65 10.75
CA MET A 545 8.66 -7.57 9.41
C MET A 545 7.14 -7.70 9.43
N THR A 546 6.48 -7.22 10.47
CA THR A 546 5.01 -7.34 10.66
C THR A 546 4.20 -6.13 10.15
N GLY A 547 4.79 -5.30 9.28
CA GLY A 547 4.20 -4.04 8.81
C GLY A 547 4.14 -3.89 7.29
N PRO A 548 3.60 -2.76 6.78
CA PRO A 548 3.32 -2.58 5.36
C PRO A 548 4.52 -2.74 4.42
N LYS A 549 5.71 -2.27 4.83
CA LYS A 549 6.93 -2.39 4.02
C LYS A 549 7.25 -3.86 3.73
N SER A 550 7.02 -4.74 4.69
CA SER A 550 7.29 -6.17 4.58
C SER A 550 6.27 -6.89 3.72
N ALA A 551 4.99 -6.53 3.85
CA ALA A 551 3.94 -7.01 2.96
C ALA A 551 4.27 -6.63 1.49
N GLN A 552 4.74 -5.40 1.26
CA GLN A 552 5.15 -4.94 -0.06
C GLN A 552 6.34 -5.70 -0.64
N ILE A 553 7.28 -6.20 0.19
CA ILE A 553 8.36 -7.08 -0.29
C ILE A 553 7.77 -8.37 -0.88
N VAL A 554 6.83 -8.99 -0.18
CA VAL A 554 6.15 -10.22 -0.63
C VAL A 554 5.30 -9.97 -1.89
N LEU A 555 4.48 -8.92 -1.90
CA LEU A 555 3.56 -8.64 -3.02
C LEU A 555 4.27 -8.22 -4.31
N ARG A 556 5.54 -7.79 -4.22
CA ARG A 556 6.38 -7.39 -5.35
C ARG A 556 7.29 -8.50 -5.86
N ASP A 557 7.40 -9.62 -5.15
CA ASP A 557 8.28 -10.72 -5.54
C ASP A 557 7.63 -11.56 -6.65
N PRO A 558 8.21 -11.62 -7.88
CA PRO A 558 7.61 -12.32 -9.01
C PRO A 558 7.55 -13.84 -8.86
N ALA A 559 8.27 -14.43 -7.90
CA ALA A 559 8.21 -15.88 -7.66
C ALA A 559 7.01 -16.26 -6.79
N VAL A 560 6.52 -15.35 -5.94
CA VAL A 560 5.48 -15.66 -4.96
C VAL A 560 4.13 -15.89 -5.65
N ASP A 561 3.47 -16.97 -5.27
CA ASP A 561 2.12 -17.30 -5.71
C ASP A 561 1.08 -17.37 -4.59
N PHE A 562 1.52 -17.30 -3.34
CA PHE A 562 0.67 -17.26 -2.15
C PHE A 562 1.34 -16.45 -1.03
N ALA A 563 0.58 -15.59 -0.36
CA ALA A 563 1.10 -14.74 0.71
C ALA A 563 0.55 -15.13 2.08
N VAL A 564 1.43 -15.24 3.08
CA VAL A 564 1.06 -15.36 4.51
C VAL A 564 1.56 -14.12 5.25
N MET A 565 0.64 -13.30 5.71
CA MET A 565 0.91 -11.99 6.29
C MET A 565 0.70 -12.01 7.80
N GLU A 566 1.78 -12.16 8.57
CA GLU A 566 1.74 -11.87 10.00
C GLU A 566 1.60 -10.36 10.22
N THR A 567 0.54 -9.98 10.93
CA THR A 567 0.23 -8.59 11.25
C THR A 567 0.21 -8.39 12.76
N ALA A 568 1.13 -7.56 13.27
CA ALA A 568 1.20 -7.22 14.68
C ALA A 568 0.55 -5.85 14.96
N ARG A 569 0.18 -5.63 16.22
CA ARG A 569 -0.38 -4.36 16.70
C ARG A 569 0.50 -3.16 16.36
N GLY A 570 1.82 -3.30 16.52
CA GLY A 570 2.77 -2.22 16.21
C GLY A 570 2.71 -1.76 14.76
N GLY A 571 2.57 -2.69 13.80
CA GLY A 571 2.38 -2.38 12.39
C GLY A 571 1.06 -1.65 12.12
N LEU A 572 -0.03 -2.17 12.69
CA LEU A 572 -1.39 -1.63 12.53
C LEU A 572 -1.51 -0.19 13.03
N VAL A 573 -1.06 0.09 14.26
CA VAL A 573 -1.16 1.43 14.86
C VAL A 573 -0.24 2.43 14.17
N ARG A 574 0.91 1.98 13.65
CA ARG A 574 1.91 2.88 13.05
C ARG A 574 1.56 3.25 11.60
N SER A 575 1.09 2.28 10.81
CA SER A 575 0.97 2.43 9.35
C SER A 575 -0.17 1.64 8.70
N GLY A 576 -0.97 0.90 9.47
CA GLY A 576 -2.07 0.08 8.93
C GLY A 576 -1.57 -1.16 8.20
N LEU A 577 -2.42 -1.71 7.34
CA LEU A 577 -2.11 -2.86 6.48
C LEU A 577 -1.33 -2.43 5.23
N GLY A 578 -0.47 -3.33 4.72
CA GLY A 578 0.29 -3.12 3.48
C GLY A 578 -0.40 -3.58 2.20
N TYR A 579 -1.68 -3.94 2.30
CA TYR A 579 -2.54 -4.44 1.23
C TYR A 579 -3.97 -3.97 1.49
N GLN A 580 -4.78 -3.86 0.43
CA GLN A 580 -6.16 -3.37 0.53
C GLN A 580 -7.13 -4.39 1.12
N ARG A 581 -6.96 -5.67 0.78
CA ARG A 581 -7.81 -6.77 1.24
C ARG A 581 -7.03 -8.07 1.29
N SER A 582 -7.51 -9.01 2.09
CA SER A 582 -7.05 -10.39 2.18
C SER A 582 -8.19 -11.35 1.83
N ASN A 583 -7.86 -12.57 1.42
CA ASN A 583 -8.89 -13.58 1.12
C ASN A 583 -9.39 -14.18 2.44
N VAL A 584 -8.45 -14.62 3.28
CA VAL A 584 -8.73 -15.24 4.57
C VAL A 584 -7.95 -14.50 5.65
N ALA A 585 -8.64 -14.06 6.71
CA ALA A 585 -8.02 -13.48 7.88
C ALA A 585 -8.29 -14.31 9.13
N ALA A 586 -7.32 -14.34 10.05
CA ALA A 586 -7.46 -15.00 11.34
C ALA A 586 -7.14 -14.06 12.50
N CYS A 587 -7.98 -14.10 13.54
CA CYS A 587 -7.68 -13.53 14.85
C CYS A 587 -7.57 -14.65 15.89
N LEU A 588 -6.35 -14.91 16.37
CA LEU A 588 -6.05 -16.07 17.21
C LEU A 588 -6.50 -15.87 18.67
N ASN A 589 -6.35 -14.67 19.21
CA ASN A 589 -6.67 -14.30 20.60
C ASN A 589 -6.41 -12.80 20.81
N VAL A 590 -7.04 -12.21 21.82
CA VAL A 590 -6.83 -10.85 22.30
C VAL A 590 -6.69 -10.83 23.81
N SER A 591 -5.45 -10.93 24.29
CA SER A 591 -5.10 -10.80 25.71
C SER A 591 -4.33 -9.53 25.99
N ALA A 592 -4.27 -9.12 27.26
CA ALA A 592 -3.52 -7.96 27.73
C ALA A 592 -2.04 -8.06 27.31
N ASP A 593 -1.62 -7.12 26.47
CA ASP A 593 -0.25 -6.98 25.99
C ASP A 593 -0.09 -5.59 25.38
N HIS A 594 1.04 -4.92 25.62
CA HIS A 594 1.28 -3.55 25.17
C HIS A 594 0.19 -2.53 25.56
N LEU A 595 -0.47 -2.71 26.71
CA LEU A 595 -1.42 -1.72 27.25
C LEU A 595 -0.65 -0.52 27.84
N GLY A 596 -1.20 0.69 27.71
CA GLY A 596 -0.54 1.95 28.05
C GLY A 596 0.41 2.49 26.98
N LEU A 597 0.48 1.85 25.80
CA LEU A 597 1.36 2.27 24.70
C LEU A 597 0.54 2.76 23.51
N GLY A 598 0.96 3.85 22.85
CA GLY A 598 0.35 4.29 21.58
C GLY A 598 -1.17 4.52 21.63
N GLY A 599 -1.72 4.91 22.78
CA GLY A 599 -3.14 5.23 22.97
C GLY A 599 -4.07 4.02 23.07
N ILE A 600 -3.57 2.88 23.56
CA ILE A 600 -4.36 1.68 23.83
C ILE A 600 -4.19 1.35 25.31
N GLU A 601 -5.24 1.50 26.08
CA GLU A 601 -5.28 1.30 27.53
C GLU A 601 -6.00 0.00 27.91
N THR A 602 -6.93 -0.47 27.09
CA THR A 602 -7.78 -1.64 27.37
C THR A 602 -7.61 -2.78 26.37
N VAL A 603 -8.05 -3.99 26.76
CA VAL A 603 -8.02 -5.17 25.87
C VAL A 603 -9.05 -5.00 24.74
N GLU A 604 -10.15 -4.32 25.02
CA GLU A 604 -11.21 -3.99 24.06
C GLU A 604 -10.71 -3.05 22.97
N GLU A 605 -9.95 -2.01 23.34
CA GLU A 605 -9.29 -1.13 22.37
C GLU A 605 -8.26 -1.89 21.53
N LEU A 606 -7.51 -2.83 22.13
CA LEU A 606 -6.61 -3.71 21.41
C LEU A 606 -7.37 -4.62 20.42
N ALA A 607 -8.57 -5.08 20.79
CA ALA A 607 -9.43 -5.86 19.90
C ALA A 607 -9.86 -5.02 18.69
N VAL A 608 -10.27 -3.76 18.88
CA VAL A 608 -10.60 -2.83 17.79
C VAL A 608 -9.42 -2.68 16.83
N VAL A 609 -8.18 -2.57 17.33
CA VAL A 609 -7.01 -2.50 16.45
C VAL A 609 -6.81 -3.78 15.65
N LYS A 610 -6.92 -4.95 16.28
CA LYS A 610 -6.73 -6.25 15.60
C LYS A 610 -7.87 -6.54 14.62
N ARG A 611 -9.07 -6.02 14.87
CA ARG A 611 -10.27 -6.18 14.04
C ARG A 611 -10.05 -5.68 12.61
N VAL A 612 -9.20 -4.66 12.40
CA VAL A 612 -8.80 -4.17 11.06
C VAL A 612 -8.34 -5.30 10.14
N VAL A 613 -7.67 -6.33 10.69
CA VAL A 613 -7.21 -7.50 9.91
C VAL A 613 -8.40 -8.34 9.45
N VAL A 614 -9.38 -8.55 10.33
CA VAL A 614 -10.60 -9.32 10.06
C VAL A 614 -11.51 -8.57 9.07
N GLU A 615 -11.69 -7.26 9.25
CA GLU A 615 -12.48 -6.40 8.34
C GLU A 615 -11.86 -6.32 6.92
N SER A 616 -10.58 -6.65 6.78
CA SER A 616 -9.92 -6.68 5.46
C SER A 616 -10.14 -7.97 4.68
N ALA A 617 -10.71 -9.01 5.29
CA ALA A 617 -10.98 -10.28 4.62
C ALA A 617 -12.23 -10.18 3.72
N THR A 618 -12.23 -10.91 2.61
CA THR A 618 -13.39 -11.00 1.71
C THR A 618 -14.04 -12.38 1.65
N GLU A 619 -13.29 -13.47 1.88
CA GLU A 619 -13.83 -14.83 1.72
C GLU A 619 -14.11 -15.48 3.08
N THR A 620 -13.15 -15.49 4.00
CA THR A 620 -13.34 -16.17 5.30
C THR A 620 -12.66 -15.44 6.46
N ALA A 621 -13.40 -15.26 7.55
CA ALA A 621 -12.84 -14.85 8.84
C ALA A 621 -12.73 -16.08 9.77
N VAL A 622 -11.50 -16.45 10.11
CA VAL A 622 -11.19 -17.55 11.03
C VAL A 622 -11.02 -16.99 12.45
N LEU A 623 -11.94 -17.30 13.35
CA LEU A 623 -12.02 -16.63 14.65
C LEU A 623 -11.95 -17.64 15.80
N ASN A 624 -11.24 -17.27 16.87
CA ASN A 624 -11.24 -18.04 18.09
C ASN A 624 -12.60 -17.94 18.79
N ALA A 625 -13.31 -19.05 18.94
CA ALA A 625 -14.54 -19.07 19.72
C ALA A 625 -14.28 -19.14 21.24
N ASP A 626 -13.07 -19.52 21.66
CA ASP A 626 -12.69 -19.56 23.07
C ASP A 626 -12.26 -18.17 23.60
N ASP A 627 -12.31 -17.12 22.76
CA ASP A 627 -11.99 -15.73 23.10
C ASP A 627 -13.17 -14.81 22.74
N ILE A 628 -13.74 -14.15 23.75
CA ILE A 628 -14.92 -13.30 23.59
C ILE A 628 -14.68 -12.10 22.66
N ASN A 629 -13.46 -11.53 22.66
CA ASN A 629 -13.13 -10.40 21.81
C ASN A 629 -13.03 -10.84 20.35
N CYS A 630 -12.49 -12.04 20.09
CA CYS A 630 -12.51 -12.64 18.75
C CYS A 630 -13.93 -12.95 18.29
N LEU A 631 -14.79 -13.52 19.15
CA LEU A 631 -16.20 -13.79 18.83
C LEU A 631 -16.95 -12.53 18.40
N LYS A 632 -16.74 -11.40 19.11
CA LYS A 632 -17.35 -10.10 18.79
C LYS A 632 -16.93 -9.57 17.42
N MET A 633 -15.74 -9.91 16.92
CA MET A 633 -15.27 -9.47 15.59
C MET A 633 -16.12 -10.04 14.45
N ALA A 634 -16.81 -11.17 14.65
CA ALA A 634 -17.64 -11.79 13.61
C ALA A 634 -18.75 -10.86 13.10
N ASP A 635 -19.22 -9.90 13.92
CA ASP A 635 -20.27 -8.97 13.48
C ASP A 635 -19.77 -7.93 12.46
N TYR A 636 -18.47 -7.63 12.49
CA TYR A 636 -17.81 -6.61 11.67
C TYR A 636 -17.19 -7.17 10.39
N ALA A 637 -17.14 -8.50 10.23
CA ALA A 637 -16.57 -9.15 9.06
C ALA A 637 -17.56 -9.17 7.88
N ASP A 638 -17.19 -8.53 6.76
CA ASP A 638 -17.92 -8.61 5.49
C ASP A 638 -17.30 -9.71 4.61
N VAL A 639 -17.60 -10.96 4.96
CA VAL A 639 -17.00 -12.18 4.36
C VAL A 639 -18.07 -13.18 3.96
N ASP A 640 -17.74 -14.04 2.99
CA ASP A 640 -18.61 -15.14 2.56
C ASP A 640 -18.90 -16.16 3.67
N SER A 641 -17.94 -16.41 4.58
CA SER A 641 -18.15 -17.34 5.70
C SER A 641 -17.34 -17.01 6.96
N ILE A 642 -17.90 -17.31 8.12
CA ILE A 642 -17.18 -17.36 9.40
C ILE A 642 -16.72 -18.79 9.66
N PHE A 643 -15.48 -18.95 10.13
CA PHE A 643 -14.91 -20.25 10.50
C PHE A 643 -14.46 -20.21 11.97
N TYR A 644 -15.18 -20.88 12.85
CA TYR A 644 -14.82 -20.90 14.27
C TYR A 644 -13.79 -21.96 14.63
N VAL A 645 -12.83 -21.60 15.47
CA VAL A 645 -11.86 -22.51 16.08
C VAL A 645 -12.20 -22.64 17.56
N THR A 646 -12.38 -23.86 18.09
CA THR A 646 -12.60 -24.07 19.53
C THR A 646 -11.97 -25.36 20.04
N LEU A 647 -11.30 -25.27 21.19
CA LEU A 647 -10.82 -26.44 21.94
C LEU A 647 -11.95 -27.12 22.72
N ASN A 648 -13.13 -26.49 22.81
CA ASN A 648 -14.26 -26.96 23.58
C ASN A 648 -15.35 -27.57 22.68
N ALA A 649 -15.38 -28.90 22.58
CA ALA A 649 -16.43 -29.63 21.85
C ALA A 649 -17.85 -29.39 22.39
N ALA A 650 -18.00 -28.86 23.61
CA ALA A 650 -19.28 -28.51 24.20
C ALA A 650 -19.73 -27.06 23.93
N HIS A 651 -18.93 -26.24 23.23
CA HIS A 651 -19.21 -24.81 23.03
C HIS A 651 -20.59 -24.57 22.36
N SER A 652 -21.48 -23.89 23.07
CA SER A 652 -22.90 -23.72 22.68
C SER A 652 -23.06 -22.96 21.35
N LEU A 653 -22.41 -21.79 21.23
CA LEU A 653 -22.46 -20.98 20.00
C LEU A 653 -21.94 -21.76 18.78
N VAL A 654 -20.78 -22.41 18.91
CA VAL A 654 -20.19 -23.19 17.81
C VAL A 654 -21.10 -24.36 17.40
N LYS A 655 -21.74 -25.04 18.36
CA LYS A 655 -22.73 -26.08 18.05
C LYS A 655 -23.91 -25.56 17.23
N GLU A 656 -24.46 -24.40 17.60
CA GLU A 656 -25.54 -23.77 16.82
C GLU A 656 -25.05 -23.34 15.43
N HIS A 657 -23.84 -22.77 15.34
CA HIS A 657 -23.20 -22.41 14.08
C HIS A 657 -23.05 -23.62 13.14
N ILE A 658 -22.56 -24.76 13.66
CA ILE A 658 -22.44 -26.02 12.91
C ILE A 658 -23.83 -26.54 12.47
N LYS A 659 -24.84 -26.50 13.35
CA LYS A 659 -26.21 -26.94 13.01
C LYS A 659 -26.82 -26.13 11.88
N THR A 660 -26.47 -24.84 11.77
CA THR A 660 -26.90 -23.98 10.66
C THR A 660 -26.06 -24.15 9.39
N GLY A 661 -25.10 -25.08 9.38
CA GLY A 661 -24.24 -25.36 8.22
C GLY A 661 -22.97 -24.52 8.14
N GLY A 662 -22.65 -23.76 9.19
CA GLY A 662 -21.44 -22.95 9.27
C GLY A 662 -20.17 -23.78 9.42
N LYS A 663 -19.01 -23.13 9.26
CA LYS A 663 -17.70 -23.79 9.30
C LYS A 663 -17.10 -23.73 10.70
N ALA A 664 -16.57 -24.85 11.18
CA ALA A 664 -15.86 -24.89 12.45
C ALA A 664 -14.77 -25.96 12.46
N ILE A 665 -13.75 -25.77 13.29
CA ILE A 665 -12.77 -26.79 13.63
C ILE A 665 -12.78 -26.93 15.14
N VAL A 666 -13.08 -28.15 15.58
CA VAL A 666 -13.36 -28.48 16.96
C VAL A 666 -12.34 -29.51 17.41
N LEU A 667 -11.80 -29.35 18.61
CA LEU A 667 -11.01 -30.39 19.25
C LEU A 667 -11.95 -31.38 19.93
N GLU A 668 -12.12 -32.55 19.34
CA GLU A 668 -12.98 -33.61 19.84
C GLU A 668 -12.18 -34.60 20.68
N GLN A 669 -12.70 -34.95 21.85
CA GLN A 669 -12.12 -36.02 22.65
C GLN A 669 -12.53 -37.38 22.08
N GLY A 670 -11.55 -38.19 21.69
CA GLY A 670 -11.74 -39.55 21.21
C GLY A 670 -11.02 -40.58 22.09
N MET A 671 -11.30 -41.86 21.84
CA MET A 671 -10.63 -42.96 22.58
C MET A 671 -9.11 -42.97 22.43
N ASN A 672 -8.57 -42.39 21.34
CA ASN A 672 -7.15 -42.35 21.03
C ASN A 672 -6.51 -40.96 21.31
N GLY A 673 -7.16 -40.12 22.12
CA GLY A 673 -6.72 -38.76 22.43
C GLY A 673 -7.56 -37.69 21.73
N ASP A 674 -7.00 -36.49 21.57
CA ASP A 674 -7.73 -35.37 20.98
C ASP A 674 -7.64 -35.37 19.45
N MET A 675 -8.77 -35.22 18.77
CA MET A 675 -8.90 -35.17 17.31
C MET A 675 -9.26 -33.76 16.86
N LEU A 676 -8.52 -33.23 15.89
CA LEU A 676 -8.95 -32.03 15.16
C LEU A 676 -10.00 -32.44 14.13
N THR A 677 -11.21 -31.89 14.22
CA THR A 677 -12.32 -32.22 13.33
C THR A 677 -12.87 -30.95 12.68
N ILE A 678 -12.96 -30.92 11.34
CA ILE A 678 -13.61 -29.84 10.60
C ILE A 678 -15.09 -30.19 10.36
N TYR A 679 -15.93 -29.17 10.53
CA TYR A 679 -17.34 -29.14 10.18
C TYR A 679 -17.58 -28.13 9.06
N ASP A 680 -18.31 -28.52 8.02
CA ASP A 680 -18.70 -27.64 6.91
C ASP A 680 -19.99 -28.18 6.25
N LYS A 681 -21.07 -27.39 6.23
CA LYS A 681 -22.36 -27.79 5.61
C LYS A 681 -22.87 -29.17 6.05
N GLY A 682 -22.70 -29.49 7.33
CA GLY A 682 -23.11 -30.77 7.92
C GLY A 682 -22.13 -31.93 7.68
N LEU A 683 -21.03 -31.72 6.96
CA LEU A 683 -19.93 -32.68 6.88
C LEU A 683 -19.16 -32.71 8.20
N HIS A 684 -18.75 -33.91 8.62
CA HIS A 684 -17.85 -34.16 9.75
C HIS A 684 -16.57 -34.78 9.19
N MET A 685 -15.45 -34.05 9.31
CA MET A 685 -14.19 -34.40 8.66
C MET A 685 -13.05 -34.47 9.68
N PRO A 686 -12.68 -35.67 10.15
CA PRO A 686 -11.51 -35.87 10.98
C PRO A 686 -10.25 -35.45 10.24
N VAL A 687 -9.49 -34.51 10.79
CA VAL A 687 -8.26 -33.99 10.20
C VAL A 687 -7.09 -34.82 10.69
N LEU A 688 -6.70 -34.68 11.96
CA LEU A 688 -5.50 -35.29 12.53
C LEU A 688 -5.59 -35.37 14.05
N TRP A 689 -5.07 -36.44 14.64
CA TRP A 689 -4.92 -36.55 16.09
C TRP A 689 -3.82 -35.61 16.59
N SER A 690 -4.05 -34.94 17.72
CA SER A 690 -3.11 -33.96 18.29
C SER A 690 -1.71 -34.55 18.48
N HIS A 691 -1.61 -35.72 19.10
CA HIS A 691 -0.35 -36.42 19.38
C HIS A 691 0.46 -36.84 18.15
N LEU A 692 -0.13 -36.84 16.95
CA LEU A 692 0.58 -37.12 15.70
C LEU A 692 1.27 -35.89 15.10
N MET A 693 1.07 -34.71 15.69
CA MET A 693 1.74 -33.47 15.30
C MET A 693 2.97 -33.25 16.17
N PRO A 694 4.20 -33.31 15.63
CA PRO A 694 5.43 -33.13 16.41
C PRO A 694 5.44 -31.83 17.23
N SER A 695 4.97 -30.74 16.62
CA SER A 695 4.88 -29.41 17.24
C SER A 695 4.01 -29.34 18.49
N THR A 696 3.20 -30.35 18.79
CA THR A 696 2.30 -30.37 19.95
C THR A 696 2.84 -31.16 21.13
N LEU A 697 4.03 -31.75 21.03
CA LEU A 697 4.65 -32.55 22.09
C LEU A 697 3.69 -33.63 22.61
N GLU A 698 3.27 -34.55 21.73
CA GLU A 698 2.29 -35.61 22.04
C GLU A 698 0.92 -35.07 22.49
N GLY A 699 0.53 -33.88 22.01
CA GLY A 699 -0.70 -33.20 22.40
C GLY A 699 -0.63 -32.43 23.72
N LYS A 700 0.53 -32.40 24.41
CA LYS A 700 0.70 -31.68 25.69
C LYS A 700 0.74 -30.16 25.50
N ALA A 701 1.23 -29.67 24.36
CA ALA A 701 1.29 -28.25 24.00
C ALA A 701 -0.02 -27.78 23.33
N MET A 702 -1.05 -27.53 24.13
CA MET A 702 -2.40 -27.17 23.67
C MET A 702 -2.45 -25.87 22.84
N HIS A 703 -1.57 -24.91 23.10
CA HIS A 703 -1.47 -23.72 22.25
C HIS A 703 -1.05 -24.04 20.83
N ASN A 704 -0.16 -25.02 20.65
CA ASN A 704 0.24 -25.48 19.32
C ASN A 704 -0.83 -26.37 18.69
N VAL A 705 -1.66 -27.06 19.47
CA VAL A 705 -2.88 -27.71 18.96
C VAL A 705 -3.83 -26.66 18.37
N GLN A 706 -4.09 -25.57 19.11
CA GLN A 706 -4.95 -24.49 18.62
C GLN A 706 -4.34 -23.75 17.42
N ASN A 707 -3.03 -23.46 17.43
CA ASN A 707 -2.33 -22.87 16.28
C ASN A 707 -2.45 -23.76 15.02
N ALA A 708 -2.33 -25.09 15.18
CA ALA A 708 -2.53 -26.04 14.10
C ALA A 708 -3.97 -26.05 13.59
N MET A 709 -4.96 -25.92 14.48
CA MET A 709 -6.37 -25.80 14.09
C MET A 709 -6.63 -24.53 13.27
N PHE A 710 -6.05 -23.39 13.66
CA PHE A 710 -6.11 -22.17 12.86
C PHE A 710 -5.45 -22.34 11.49
N ALA A 711 -4.25 -22.91 11.44
CA ALA A 711 -3.55 -23.15 10.17
C ALA A 711 -4.36 -24.09 9.25
N ALA A 712 -4.97 -25.14 9.81
CA ALA A 712 -5.84 -26.06 9.08
C ALA A 712 -7.12 -25.37 8.57
N ALA A 713 -7.81 -24.59 9.41
CA ALA A 713 -9.01 -23.86 9.03
C ALA A 713 -8.73 -22.84 7.91
N MET A 714 -7.60 -22.11 8.01
CA MET A 714 -7.18 -21.19 6.96
C MET A 714 -6.85 -21.93 5.65
N ALA A 715 -6.04 -23.00 5.71
CA ALA A 715 -5.68 -23.78 4.54
C ALA A 715 -6.92 -24.40 3.85
N TYR A 716 -7.85 -24.95 4.64
CA TYR A 716 -9.13 -25.46 4.13
C TYR A 716 -9.94 -24.37 3.44
N SER A 717 -9.95 -23.15 3.99
CA SER A 717 -10.64 -21.99 3.40
C SER A 717 -10.05 -21.58 2.05
N PHE A 718 -8.77 -21.86 1.79
CA PHE A 718 -8.12 -21.71 0.47
C PHE A 718 -8.33 -22.91 -0.47
N GLY A 719 -9.14 -23.89 -0.07
CA GLY A 719 -9.42 -25.09 -0.87
C GLY A 719 -8.27 -26.11 -0.88
N VAL A 720 -7.35 -26.06 0.08
CA VAL A 720 -6.34 -27.11 0.24
C VAL A 720 -7.02 -28.40 0.71
N ASP A 721 -6.72 -29.52 0.05
CA ASP A 721 -7.27 -30.81 0.42
C ASP A 721 -6.75 -31.30 1.79
N LEU A 722 -7.54 -32.15 2.44
CA LEU A 722 -7.24 -32.63 3.79
C LEU A 722 -5.94 -33.44 3.86
N ASP A 723 -5.51 -34.10 2.79
CA ASP A 723 -4.27 -34.90 2.80
C ASP A 723 -3.04 -34.01 2.83
N ASN A 724 -3.03 -32.91 2.07
CA ASN A 724 -2.01 -31.88 2.15
C ASN A 724 -2.01 -31.16 3.51
N ILE A 725 -3.18 -30.86 4.09
CA ILE A 725 -3.27 -30.30 5.44
C ILE A 725 -2.67 -31.27 6.47
N ARG A 726 -3.07 -32.55 6.44
CA ARG A 726 -2.54 -33.60 7.32
C ARG A 726 -1.03 -33.74 7.18
N HIS A 727 -0.53 -33.78 5.94
CA HIS A 727 0.89 -33.95 5.67
C HIS A 727 1.71 -32.75 6.17
N GLY A 728 1.22 -31.52 5.92
CA GLY A 728 1.83 -30.30 6.44
C GLY A 728 1.93 -30.33 7.96
N LEU A 729 0.83 -30.61 8.67
CA LEU A 729 0.83 -30.67 10.13
C LEU A 729 1.69 -31.80 10.71
N ARG A 730 1.77 -32.97 10.05
CA ARG A 730 2.63 -34.10 10.48
C ARG A 730 4.12 -33.85 10.31
N THR A 731 4.50 -32.98 9.38
CA THR A 731 5.91 -32.71 9.04
C THR A 731 6.40 -31.36 9.55
N PHE A 732 5.50 -30.55 10.12
CA PHE A 732 5.86 -29.34 10.84
C PHE A 732 6.32 -29.71 12.25
N ASP A 733 7.51 -29.25 12.60
CA ASP A 733 8.17 -29.49 13.86
C ASP A 733 8.64 -28.16 14.47
N THR A 734 8.70 -28.07 15.80
CA THR A 734 9.25 -26.90 16.50
C THR A 734 10.78 -26.98 16.57
N SER A 735 11.43 -27.49 15.52
CA SER A 735 12.88 -27.39 15.37
C SER A 735 13.30 -25.92 15.29
N TYR A 736 14.52 -25.62 15.73
CA TYR A 736 15.05 -24.26 15.68
C TYR A 736 15.13 -23.70 14.24
N PHE A 737 15.20 -24.55 13.22
CA PHE A 737 15.19 -24.13 11.83
C PHE A 737 13.78 -23.72 11.34
N GLN A 738 12.75 -24.48 11.73
CA GLN A 738 11.39 -24.23 11.28
C GLN A 738 10.68 -23.13 12.10
N ALA A 739 10.88 -23.11 13.42
CA ALA A 739 10.26 -22.16 14.33
C ALA A 739 11.26 -21.64 15.40
N PRO A 740 12.26 -20.82 15.02
CA PRO A 740 13.28 -20.33 15.95
C PRO A 740 12.68 -19.57 17.13
N GLY A 741 13.07 -19.92 18.35
CA GLY A 741 12.59 -19.33 19.60
C GLY A 741 11.12 -19.62 19.93
N ARG A 742 10.50 -20.66 19.35
CA ARG A 742 9.10 -21.03 19.57
C ARG A 742 9.01 -22.51 19.98
N THR A 743 8.92 -22.76 21.28
CA THR A 743 8.83 -24.08 21.91
C THR A 743 9.87 -25.05 21.32
N ASN A 744 11.12 -24.60 21.19
CA ASN A 744 12.20 -25.44 20.69
C ASN A 744 12.67 -26.38 21.80
N VAL A 745 12.54 -27.68 21.57
CA VAL A 745 12.94 -28.72 22.53
C VAL A 745 14.35 -29.20 22.20
N PHE A 746 15.20 -29.27 23.23
CA PHE A 746 16.50 -29.91 23.18
C PHE A 746 16.58 -31.01 24.24
N ASP A 747 16.74 -32.25 23.80
CA ASP A 747 16.63 -33.45 24.64
C ASP A 747 17.88 -34.37 24.50
N GLU A 748 19.04 -33.77 24.16
CA GLU A 748 20.32 -34.51 24.08
C GLU A 748 21.16 -34.39 25.36
N HIS A 749 20.72 -33.56 26.32
CA HIS A 749 21.28 -33.50 27.67
C HIS A 749 20.67 -34.59 28.56
N PRO A 750 21.26 -34.91 29.73
CA PRO A 750 20.61 -35.76 30.74
C PRO A 750 19.27 -35.21 31.29
N PHE A 751 18.94 -33.96 30.95
CA PHE A 751 17.73 -33.23 31.30
C PHE A 751 17.16 -32.57 30.04
N LYS A 752 15.90 -32.16 30.08
CA LYS A 752 15.23 -31.55 28.93
C LYS A 752 15.32 -30.03 28.99
N VAL A 753 15.57 -29.38 27.86
CA VAL A 753 15.54 -27.92 27.75
C VAL A 753 14.47 -27.48 26.75
N ILE A 754 13.67 -26.49 27.09
CA ILE A 754 12.71 -25.86 26.17
C ILE A 754 13.02 -24.36 26.09
N LEU A 755 13.31 -23.88 24.88
CA LEU A 755 13.49 -22.46 24.57
C LEU A 755 12.21 -21.89 23.95
N ASP A 756 11.70 -20.79 24.52
CA ASP A 756 10.50 -20.09 24.04
C ASP A 756 10.64 -18.57 24.19
N TYR A 757 9.68 -17.83 23.64
CA TYR A 757 9.61 -16.36 23.59
C TYR A 757 8.41 -15.79 24.33
N ALA A 758 7.71 -16.58 25.14
CA ALA A 758 6.67 -16.05 26.01
C ALA A 758 7.21 -14.84 26.79
N HIS A 759 6.48 -13.72 26.71
CA HIS A 759 6.93 -12.41 27.21
C HIS A 759 5.79 -11.59 27.83
N ASN A 760 4.60 -12.19 27.94
CA ASN A 760 3.42 -11.57 28.55
C ASN A 760 2.71 -12.60 29.45
N PRO A 761 1.90 -12.14 30.44
CA PRO A 761 1.22 -13.01 31.40
C PRO A 761 0.45 -14.17 30.76
N ALA A 762 -0.29 -13.91 29.67
CA ALA A 762 -1.05 -14.96 28.98
C ALA A 762 -0.15 -16.03 28.35
N ALA A 763 0.98 -15.64 27.74
CA ALA A 763 1.94 -16.58 27.18
C ALA A 763 2.65 -17.39 28.28
N PHE A 764 2.96 -16.79 29.43
CA PHE A 764 3.53 -17.52 30.56
C PHE A 764 2.56 -18.58 31.11
N GLY A 765 1.27 -18.25 31.23
CA GLY A 765 0.26 -19.21 31.68
C GLY A 765 0.15 -20.42 30.76
N VAL A 766 0.12 -20.18 29.44
CA VAL A 766 0.12 -21.25 28.43
C VAL A 766 1.35 -22.17 28.57
N MET A 767 2.53 -21.61 28.83
CA MET A 767 3.75 -22.41 29.00
C MET A 767 3.79 -23.13 30.34
N ALA A 768 3.25 -22.53 31.41
CA ALA A 768 3.08 -23.19 32.70
C ALA A 768 2.13 -24.41 32.58
N ASP A 769 0.98 -24.23 31.94
CA ASP A 769 0.01 -25.32 31.68
C ASP A 769 0.65 -26.46 30.87
N MET A 770 1.48 -26.13 29.87
CA MET A 770 2.23 -27.13 29.10
C MET A 770 3.20 -27.90 29.99
N VAL A 771 3.98 -27.19 30.82
CA VAL A 771 4.96 -27.80 31.76
C VAL A 771 4.27 -28.74 32.75
N GLU A 772 3.07 -28.41 33.23
CA GLU A 772 2.32 -29.29 34.13
C GLU A 772 1.87 -30.60 33.48
N ARG A 773 1.55 -30.56 32.18
CA ARG A 773 1.16 -31.73 31.39
C ARG A 773 2.33 -32.60 30.95
N MET A 774 3.56 -32.14 31.17
CA MET A 774 4.76 -32.90 30.85
C MET A 774 5.15 -33.83 32.00
N ASP A 775 5.53 -35.05 31.64
CA ASP A 775 6.12 -36.02 32.55
C ASP A 775 7.56 -35.60 32.84
N VAL A 776 7.78 -34.99 34.02
CA VAL A 776 9.09 -34.54 34.49
C VAL A 776 9.49 -35.39 35.70
N ALA A 777 10.62 -36.08 35.60
CA ALA A 777 11.10 -36.97 36.66
C ALA A 777 11.86 -36.23 37.77
N GLY A 778 12.53 -35.14 37.42
CA GLY A 778 13.26 -34.25 38.31
C GLY A 778 12.48 -32.97 38.61
N ARG A 779 13.24 -31.87 38.74
CA ARG A 779 12.74 -30.52 39.04
C ARG A 779 12.33 -29.78 37.78
N ARG A 780 11.39 -28.86 37.92
CA ARG A 780 10.99 -27.89 36.91
C ARG A 780 11.71 -26.57 37.19
N MET A 781 12.52 -26.11 36.25
CA MET A 781 13.32 -24.89 36.38
C MET A 781 12.90 -23.89 35.31
N VAL A 782 12.96 -22.59 35.62
CA VAL A 782 12.63 -21.52 34.67
C VAL A 782 13.63 -20.38 34.69
N VAL A 783 14.09 -19.94 33.52
CA VAL A 783 14.75 -18.65 33.30
C VAL A 783 13.72 -17.68 32.72
N VAL A 784 13.43 -16.59 33.43
CA VAL A 784 12.32 -15.68 33.10
C VAL A 784 12.74 -14.21 33.12
N SER A 785 12.17 -13.45 32.18
CA SER A 785 12.15 -11.99 32.19
C SER A 785 10.81 -11.45 31.71
N VAL A 786 10.59 -10.15 31.90
CA VAL A 786 9.47 -9.40 31.33
C VAL A 786 10.03 -8.16 30.64
N PRO A 787 9.58 -7.81 29.41
CA PRO A 787 10.10 -6.63 28.72
C PRO A 787 9.92 -5.33 29.52
N GLY A 788 10.95 -4.48 29.54
CA GLY A 788 10.98 -3.29 30.40
C GLY A 788 9.95 -2.19 30.08
N ASP A 789 9.32 -2.24 28.91
CA ASP A 789 8.23 -1.34 28.51
C ASP A 789 6.84 -1.85 28.89
N ARG A 790 6.76 -2.94 29.66
CA ARG A 790 5.52 -3.41 30.28
C ARG A 790 5.23 -2.67 31.58
N ARG A 791 3.97 -2.67 31.99
CA ARG A 791 3.52 -2.03 33.23
C ARG A 791 3.98 -2.89 34.40
N ASP A 792 4.18 -2.27 35.56
CA ASP A 792 4.55 -2.99 36.79
C ASP A 792 3.54 -4.09 37.13
N GLN A 793 2.26 -3.85 36.86
CA GLN A 793 1.19 -4.83 37.01
C GLN A 793 1.40 -6.08 36.14
N ASP A 794 1.90 -5.92 34.91
CA ASP A 794 2.15 -7.05 34.01
C ASP A 794 3.30 -7.93 34.54
N VAL A 795 4.29 -7.33 35.22
CA VAL A 795 5.38 -8.06 35.90
C VAL A 795 4.85 -8.85 37.11
N ALA A 796 3.97 -8.23 37.90
CA ALA A 796 3.33 -8.88 39.03
C ALA A 796 2.42 -10.05 38.59
N ASP A 797 1.66 -9.87 37.52
CA ASP A 797 0.83 -10.93 36.95
C ASP A 797 1.66 -12.08 36.39
N ALA A 798 2.78 -11.80 35.72
CA ALA A 798 3.70 -12.84 35.27
C ALA A 798 4.25 -13.68 36.43
N ALA A 799 4.71 -13.03 37.51
CA ALA A 799 5.20 -13.73 38.70
C ALA A 799 4.11 -14.59 39.36
N ARG A 800 2.89 -14.04 39.52
CA ARG A 800 1.74 -14.77 40.08
C ARG A 800 1.38 -16.01 39.25
N ILE A 801 1.41 -15.91 37.93
CA ILE A 801 1.08 -17.01 37.02
C ILE A 801 2.14 -18.10 37.04
N LEU A 802 3.42 -17.75 37.18
CA LEU A 802 4.51 -18.75 37.19
C LEU A 802 4.70 -19.41 38.56
N ALA A 803 4.27 -18.75 39.65
CA ALA A 803 4.44 -19.23 41.01
C ALA A 803 3.77 -20.60 41.22
N GLY A 804 4.52 -21.54 41.76
CA GLY A 804 4.05 -22.90 42.07
C GLY A 804 4.14 -23.90 40.93
N HIS A 805 4.42 -23.46 39.69
CA HIS A 805 4.60 -24.36 38.55
C HIS A 805 6.05 -24.83 38.37
N PHE A 806 7.01 -24.10 38.96
CA PHE A 806 8.44 -24.42 38.92
C PHE A 806 9.03 -24.54 40.33
N ASP A 807 10.08 -25.34 40.47
CA ASP A 807 10.85 -25.55 41.70
C ASP A 807 12.01 -24.56 41.85
N ARG A 808 12.53 -24.04 40.72
CA ARG A 808 13.63 -23.06 40.68
C ARG A 808 13.35 -21.96 39.66
N TYR A 809 13.58 -20.71 40.08
CA TYR A 809 13.34 -19.51 39.29
C TYR A 809 14.63 -18.73 39.15
N ILE A 810 15.03 -18.45 37.91
CA ILE A 810 16.16 -17.58 37.58
C ILE A 810 15.60 -16.33 36.91
N CYS A 811 15.56 -15.23 37.66
CA CYS A 811 15.05 -13.94 37.19
C CYS A 811 16.17 -13.16 36.50
N LYS A 812 15.98 -12.84 35.21
CA LYS A 812 16.90 -12.05 34.38
C LYS A 812 16.26 -10.77 33.84
N ALA A 813 17.07 -9.88 33.28
CA ALA A 813 16.58 -8.77 32.47
C ALA A 813 16.58 -9.13 30.98
N ASP A 814 15.86 -8.35 30.17
CA ASP A 814 16.05 -8.35 28.72
C ASP A 814 17.28 -7.52 28.35
N ASP A 815 17.90 -7.83 27.21
CA ASP A 815 19.06 -7.07 26.72
C ASP A 815 18.65 -5.61 26.45
N ASN A 816 17.48 -5.44 25.84
CA ASN A 816 16.88 -4.13 25.66
C ASN A 816 15.96 -3.79 26.84
N ARG A 817 16.50 -3.03 27.80
CA ARG A 817 15.83 -2.65 29.04
C ARG A 817 14.74 -1.59 28.88
N ARG A 818 14.61 -0.97 27.70
CA ARG A 818 13.54 0.00 27.35
C ARG A 818 13.32 1.11 28.40
N GLY A 819 14.42 1.59 29.00
CA GLY A 819 14.39 2.68 29.99
C GLY A 819 14.37 2.24 31.45
N ARG A 820 14.28 0.93 31.74
CA ARG A 820 14.40 0.37 33.10
C ARG A 820 15.85 0.14 33.54
N GLY A 821 16.06 0.04 34.85
CA GLY A 821 17.34 -0.28 35.48
C GLY A 821 17.85 -1.69 35.17
N GLU A 822 19.11 -1.96 35.51
CA GLU A 822 19.79 -3.23 35.22
C GLU A 822 19.11 -4.44 35.85
N ASP A 823 18.81 -4.37 37.14
CA ASP A 823 18.18 -5.45 37.90
C ASP A 823 16.73 -5.14 38.30
N GLU A 824 16.16 -4.03 37.81
CA GLU A 824 14.83 -3.55 38.22
C GLU A 824 13.74 -4.62 37.99
N ILE A 825 13.61 -5.12 36.77
CA ILE A 825 12.65 -6.20 36.43
C ILE A 825 12.95 -7.50 37.20
N PRO A 826 14.19 -8.04 37.22
CA PRO A 826 14.51 -9.21 38.02
C PRO A 826 14.13 -9.10 39.51
N GLN A 827 14.38 -7.94 40.12
CA GLN A 827 14.06 -7.72 41.53
C GLN A 827 12.55 -7.60 41.76
N MET A 828 11.83 -6.97 40.82
CA MET A 828 10.36 -6.97 40.84
C MET A 828 9.82 -8.40 40.77
N LEU A 829 10.27 -9.21 39.80
CA LEU A 829 9.88 -10.62 39.69
C LEU A 829 10.16 -11.39 40.98
N ARG A 830 11.36 -11.23 41.57
CA ARG A 830 11.70 -11.85 42.87
C ARG A 830 10.71 -11.46 43.97
N ARG A 831 10.43 -10.17 44.14
CA ARG A 831 9.51 -9.68 45.17
C ARG A 831 8.12 -10.26 45.00
N GLU A 832 7.60 -10.24 43.78
CA GLU A 832 6.25 -10.73 43.49
C GLU A 832 6.16 -12.27 43.58
N LEU A 833 7.19 -13.02 43.20
CA LEU A 833 7.25 -14.48 43.40
C LEU A 833 7.19 -14.85 44.89
N ILE A 834 7.95 -14.14 45.73
CA ILE A 834 7.92 -14.34 47.20
C ILE A 834 6.52 -14.03 47.75
N ALA A 835 5.90 -12.94 47.30
CA ALA A 835 4.54 -12.57 47.70
C ALA A 835 3.49 -13.63 47.32
N ASN A 836 3.75 -14.40 46.26
CA ASN A 836 2.90 -15.51 45.80
C ASN A 836 3.35 -16.89 46.34
N GLY A 837 4.16 -16.93 47.40
CA GLY A 837 4.46 -18.15 48.14
C GLY A 837 5.67 -18.95 47.65
N VAL A 838 6.46 -18.43 46.70
CA VAL A 838 7.72 -19.06 46.29
C VAL A 838 8.79 -18.79 47.35
N SER A 839 9.47 -19.83 47.81
CA SER A 839 10.53 -19.70 48.82
C SER A 839 11.73 -18.92 48.28
N GLU A 840 12.35 -18.10 49.13
CA GLU A 840 13.46 -17.24 48.72
C GLU A 840 14.68 -18.03 48.22
N ASP A 841 14.94 -19.21 48.78
CA ASP A 841 16.02 -20.13 48.34
C ASP A 841 15.75 -20.78 46.96
N ALA A 842 14.52 -20.66 46.45
CA ALA A 842 14.16 -21.13 45.11
C ALA A 842 14.38 -20.07 44.03
N ILE A 843 14.72 -18.82 44.38
CA ILE A 843 14.82 -17.69 43.46
C ILE A 843 16.27 -17.20 43.36
N THR A 844 16.82 -17.15 42.15
CA THR A 844 18.13 -16.57 41.86
C THR A 844 17.97 -15.38 40.93
N VAL A 845 18.62 -14.25 41.25
CA VAL A 845 18.58 -13.04 40.42
C VAL A 845 19.90 -12.91 39.66
N ILE A 846 19.85 -13.02 38.34
CA ILE A 846 21.00 -12.88 37.45
C ILE A 846 20.58 -11.98 36.29
N PRO A 847 20.82 -10.65 36.36
CA PRO A 847 20.32 -9.71 35.35
C PRO A 847 20.78 -9.99 33.93
N ASP A 848 22.03 -10.42 33.75
CA ASP A 848 22.62 -10.74 32.45
C ASP A 848 22.09 -12.08 31.88
N GLU A 849 21.52 -12.07 30.67
CA GLU A 849 20.89 -13.25 30.06
C GLU A 849 21.89 -14.39 29.83
N VAL A 850 23.11 -14.06 29.37
CA VAL A 850 24.14 -15.06 29.08
C VAL A 850 24.50 -15.82 30.35
N SER A 851 24.74 -15.08 31.44
CA SER A 851 25.05 -15.62 32.75
C SER A 851 23.87 -16.40 33.33
N ALA A 852 22.64 -15.89 33.22
CA ALA A 852 21.44 -16.55 33.73
C ALA A 852 21.22 -17.92 33.07
N VAL A 853 21.32 -17.97 31.74
CA VAL A 853 21.19 -19.22 30.97
C VAL A 853 22.33 -20.19 31.28
N ALA A 854 23.57 -19.71 31.39
CA ALA A 854 24.71 -20.55 31.74
C ALA A 854 24.54 -21.19 33.12
N THR A 855 24.18 -20.38 34.13
CA THR A 855 23.93 -20.87 35.48
C THR A 855 22.77 -21.88 35.52
N ALA A 856 21.68 -21.62 34.80
CA ALA A 856 20.55 -22.54 34.76
C ALA A 856 20.91 -23.91 34.14
N LEU A 857 21.72 -23.92 33.07
CA LEU A 857 22.23 -25.15 32.45
C LEU A 857 23.19 -25.91 33.38
N GLU A 858 24.05 -25.20 34.11
CA GLU A 858 24.97 -25.80 35.09
C GLU A 858 24.26 -26.37 36.33
N MET A 859 23.13 -25.78 36.73
CA MET A 859 22.33 -26.21 37.87
C MET A 859 21.44 -27.43 37.60
N ALA A 860 21.11 -27.70 36.33
CA ALA A 860 20.18 -28.75 35.95
C ALA A 860 20.77 -30.16 36.18
N GLU A 861 19.98 -31.04 36.79
CA GLU A 861 20.33 -32.43 37.11
C GLU A 861 19.60 -33.42 36.19
N PRO A 862 20.08 -34.66 36.03
CA PRO A 862 19.42 -35.66 35.20
C PRO A 862 17.92 -35.82 35.53
N GLY A 863 17.06 -35.76 34.51
CA GLY A 863 15.60 -35.83 34.65
C GLY A 863 14.89 -34.49 34.90
N ASP A 864 15.63 -33.39 35.11
CA ASP A 864 15.05 -32.05 35.21
C ASP A 864 14.45 -31.57 33.88
N LEU A 865 13.55 -30.57 33.97
CA LEU A 865 13.07 -29.77 32.84
C LEU A 865 13.48 -28.32 33.05
N LEU A 866 14.25 -27.76 32.10
CA LEU A 866 14.65 -26.37 32.10
C LEU A 866 13.89 -25.59 31.02
N MET A 867 13.03 -24.67 31.46
CA MET A 867 12.33 -23.72 30.61
C MET A 867 13.13 -22.41 30.49
N ILE A 868 13.37 -21.92 29.28
CA ILE A 868 14.11 -20.68 29.03
C ILE A 868 13.24 -19.74 28.19
N PHE A 869 12.87 -18.61 28.78
CA PHE A 869 12.31 -17.47 28.05
C PHE A 869 13.44 -16.55 27.59
N GLY A 870 13.88 -16.72 26.34
CA GLY A 870 15.04 -16.04 25.78
C GLY A 870 14.67 -14.82 24.94
N ASP A 871 15.34 -13.69 25.19
CA ASP A 871 15.23 -12.47 24.37
C ASP A 871 16.01 -12.66 23.05
N ASP A 872 17.29 -13.05 23.14
CA ASP A 872 18.10 -13.43 21.97
C ASP A 872 18.06 -14.95 21.75
N SER A 873 17.01 -15.41 21.05
CA SER A 873 16.84 -16.83 20.73
C SER A 873 18.05 -17.48 20.04
N PRO A 874 18.75 -16.86 19.06
CA PRO A 874 20.00 -17.41 18.50
C PRO A 874 21.10 -17.63 19.54
N ARG A 875 21.26 -16.71 20.48
CA ARG A 875 22.29 -16.80 21.51
C ARG A 875 21.95 -17.87 22.54
N CYS A 876 20.72 -17.86 23.06
CA CYS A 876 20.26 -18.88 23.99
C CYS A 876 20.35 -20.28 23.37
N TRP A 877 19.92 -20.45 22.11
CA TRP A 877 19.99 -21.75 21.44
C TRP A 877 21.43 -22.26 21.30
N LYS A 878 22.38 -21.37 20.96
CA LYS A 878 23.81 -21.74 20.94
C LYS A 878 24.31 -22.18 22.31
N GLN A 879 23.95 -21.48 23.39
CA GLN A 879 24.33 -21.90 24.74
C GLN A 879 23.78 -23.28 25.09
N ILE A 880 22.53 -23.56 24.73
CA ILE A 880 21.87 -24.84 24.98
C ILE A 880 22.58 -25.98 24.23
N ILE A 881 22.78 -25.87 22.92
CA ILE A 881 23.30 -26.98 22.11
C ILE A 881 24.81 -27.24 22.31
N TYR A 882 25.58 -26.22 22.68
CA TYR A 882 27.02 -26.35 22.91
C TYR A 882 27.38 -26.61 24.38
N PHE A 883 26.39 -26.62 25.27
CA PHE A 883 26.59 -26.98 26.67
C PHE A 883 27.18 -28.40 26.77
N ASN A 884 28.34 -28.54 27.41
CA ASN A 884 29.02 -29.83 27.60
C ASN A 884 29.29 -30.65 26.32
N ALA A 885 29.46 -30.02 25.14
CA ALA A 885 29.69 -30.69 23.85
C ALA A 885 30.90 -31.66 23.82
N ALA A 886 31.78 -31.66 24.83
CA ALA A 886 32.86 -32.63 25.01
C ALA A 886 32.43 -33.98 25.63
N ASN A 887 31.24 -34.08 26.23
CA ASN A 887 30.82 -35.22 27.07
C ASN A 887 29.57 -36.01 26.59
N GLN A 888 28.88 -35.60 25.52
CA GLN A 888 27.59 -36.17 25.09
C GLN A 888 27.69 -37.43 24.17
N LYS A 889 28.28 -38.53 24.66
CA LYS A 889 28.06 -39.86 24.07
C LYS A 889 27.59 -40.85 25.14
N LYS A 890 26.27 -40.93 25.33
CA LYS A 890 25.45 -42.05 25.86
C LYS A 890 24.41 -41.56 26.86
N ALA A 891 23.13 -41.67 26.49
CA ALA A 891 22.14 -42.54 27.15
C ALA A 891 20.73 -42.12 26.71
N ALA A 892 19.88 -43.08 26.38
CA ALA A 892 18.44 -42.89 26.21
C ALA A 892 17.71 -44.03 26.96
N ALA A 893 16.61 -43.71 27.63
CA ALA A 893 15.69 -44.68 28.23
C ALA A 893 14.23 -44.15 28.20
N GLU A 894 13.29 -45.09 28.04
CA GLU A 894 11.85 -44.91 27.73
C GLU A 894 10.94 -44.68 28.97
N PRO A 895 9.71 -44.12 28.81
CA PRO A 895 8.85 -43.69 29.92
C PRO A 895 7.68 -44.66 30.26
N ALA A 896 7.11 -44.50 31.45
CA ALA A 896 5.92 -45.22 31.95
C ALA A 896 4.81 -44.25 32.40
N ALA A 897 3.55 -44.66 32.17
CA ALA A 897 2.33 -43.87 32.25
C ALA A 897 1.68 -43.75 33.65
N GLN A 898 0.87 -42.71 33.86
CA GLN A 898 -0.09 -42.56 34.97
C GLN A 898 -1.48 -42.07 34.54
N THR A 899 -2.46 -42.34 35.42
CA THR A 899 -3.92 -42.18 35.31
C THR A 899 -4.49 -40.89 35.91
N VAL A 900 -5.71 -40.52 35.49
CA VAL A 900 -6.45 -39.25 35.71
C VAL A 900 -7.52 -39.34 36.83
N PRO A 901 -7.95 -38.20 37.43
CA PRO A 901 -9.34 -38.01 37.85
C PRO A 901 -10.02 -36.67 37.42
N VAL A 902 -11.35 -36.62 37.60
CA VAL A 902 -12.39 -35.74 37.02
C VAL A 902 -12.92 -34.68 38.06
N PRO A 903 -13.92 -33.80 37.79
CA PRO A 903 -13.83 -32.33 37.99
C PRO A 903 -14.92 -31.75 38.95
N PHE A 904 -15.04 -30.42 39.03
CA PHE A 904 -16.21 -29.74 39.65
C PHE A 904 -16.60 -28.42 38.96
N GLU A 905 -17.92 -28.20 38.95
CA GLU A 905 -18.84 -27.16 38.41
C GLU A 905 -18.66 -25.76 39.06
N GLU A 906 -19.31 -24.62 38.72
CA GLU A 906 -20.23 -24.06 37.70
C GLU A 906 -20.27 -22.53 37.96
N MET A 907 -20.67 -21.70 36.97
CA MET A 907 -21.69 -20.62 37.07
C MET A 907 -21.56 -19.59 35.92
N PHE A 908 -22.66 -19.38 35.18
CA PHE A 908 -22.94 -18.17 34.39
C PHE A 908 -24.44 -17.86 34.44
N GLU A 909 -24.78 -16.57 34.50
CA GLU A 909 -26.12 -16.04 34.21
C GLU A 909 -26.18 -15.46 32.79
N ALA A 910 -27.36 -15.54 32.18
CA ALA A 910 -27.65 -15.24 30.78
C ALA A 910 -28.37 -13.90 30.62
N ASP A 911 -27.95 -13.10 29.63
CA ASP A 911 -28.83 -12.38 28.68
C ASP A 911 -28.01 -11.55 27.68
N GLN A 912 -27.68 -12.12 26.51
CA GLN A 912 -27.22 -11.36 25.32
C GLN A 912 -27.78 -11.98 24.03
N ALA A 913 -28.24 -11.15 23.09
CA ALA A 913 -29.00 -11.56 21.90
C ALA A 913 -28.11 -12.12 20.77
N LEU A 914 -28.60 -13.18 20.10
CA LEU A 914 -27.93 -13.86 18.98
C LEU A 914 -28.54 -13.46 17.62
N VAL A 915 -27.70 -13.25 16.60
CA VAL A 915 -28.08 -13.00 15.19
C VAL A 915 -27.81 -14.27 14.36
N ARG A 916 -28.71 -14.60 13.44
CA ARG A 916 -28.59 -15.74 12.52
C ARG A 916 -28.73 -15.23 11.08
N ASP A 917 -27.71 -15.44 10.25
CA ASP A 917 -27.73 -15.08 8.83
C ASP A 917 -26.99 -16.12 7.97
N GLU A 918 -26.88 -15.89 6.66
CA GLU A 918 -26.28 -16.81 5.68
C GLU A 918 -24.79 -17.11 5.95
N ARG A 919 -24.11 -16.28 6.76
CA ARG A 919 -22.72 -16.49 7.20
C ARG A 919 -22.62 -17.37 8.46
N GLY A 920 -23.74 -17.59 9.16
CA GLY A 920 -23.86 -18.42 10.37
C GLY A 920 -24.48 -17.69 11.58
N VAL A 921 -24.27 -18.24 12.79
CA VAL A 921 -24.72 -17.65 14.06
C VAL A 921 -23.63 -16.76 14.67
N ARG A 922 -23.98 -15.52 15.08
CA ARG A 922 -23.07 -14.54 15.69
C ARG A 922 -23.75 -13.78 16.85
N LEU A 923 -22.97 -13.18 17.76
CA LEU A 923 -23.50 -12.30 18.81
C LEU A 923 -23.91 -10.94 18.22
N ALA A 924 -25.05 -10.40 18.64
CA ALA A 924 -25.52 -9.09 18.19
C ALA A 924 -24.63 -7.95 18.71
N ARG A 925 -24.38 -6.94 17.88
CA ARG A 925 -23.72 -5.68 18.27
C ARG A 925 -24.42 -4.98 19.43
N ASP A 926 -23.63 -4.29 20.27
CA ASP A 926 -24.13 -3.25 21.16
C ASP A 926 -24.28 -1.94 20.37
N VAL A 927 -25.45 -1.31 20.43
CA VAL A 927 -25.79 -0.18 19.55
C VAL A 927 -25.12 1.13 19.99
N SER A 928 -24.40 1.15 21.13
CA SER A 928 -23.78 2.37 21.68
C SER A 928 -22.49 2.82 21.00
N GLU A 929 -21.84 2.01 20.16
CA GLU A 929 -20.59 2.40 19.48
C GLU A 929 -20.80 3.16 18.14
N ASN A 930 -22.05 3.36 17.71
CA ASN A 930 -22.38 4.08 16.47
C ASN A 930 -23.33 5.27 16.67
N ALA A 931 -23.37 5.88 17.85
CA ALA A 931 -24.06 7.15 18.05
C ALA A 931 -23.15 8.33 17.63
N ASP A 932 -23.35 8.75 16.37
CA ASP A 932 -23.03 10.02 15.68
C ASP A 932 -21.58 10.38 15.25
#